data_AF-A0A2E8F351-F1
#
_entry.id   AF-A0A2E8F351-F1
#
_cell.length_a   1.000
_cell.length_b   1.000
_cell.length_c   1.000
_cell.angle_alpha   90.00
_cell.angle_beta   90.00
_cell.angle_gamma   90.00
#
_symmetry.space_group_name_H-M   'P 1'
#
loop_
_entity.id
_entity.type
_entity.pdbx_description
1 polymer ?
#
loop_
_entity_poly.entity_id
_entity_poly.type
_entity_poly.pdbx_seq_one_letter_code
_entity_poly.pdbx_strand_id
1 'polypeptide(L)'
;MIRARAVGILFALCLAVWLLAASQLPEVTSAQDRKAAVKWHLVPIPDSWKRQLDGALATRNGYAWYRCFVKIPLAWKGQKVELNVEPVDDARQTFINGTQIGATGTFPPQFRSGLGEKSRFRVPAASIKYGQINVIAVRTYMKDARSNFLVAAPILLVGKQAIRTEGQWQYRPGDSKDWATSETPKTLADDAAAYYATVDQVENIDLYLRRRKGDTDPLSPAEAIKSFQVADDLRLEQVLAEPLVGQPLFINWDERGRLWVLNYKQYPNPAGLKMVSRDKYLRAVYDKVPLPPPHGVRGRDKITIHEDTDGDGVLDRHKTFVDGLNIASSFVRGRGGVFVLNPPYLLFYPDSNDDDVPDSDPLVLLEGFGLEDSHSVANSLRWGPDGWLYACQGSTTTGHIKRPGIDTEPTHSMGQLIWRYHPETRQYEIFAEGGGNTFGAEIDSRGRIFSGTNGGNARGYHYVQGAYERKGFSKHGALSNPYAFGYFPAMKHNNVPRFTHNFIIYAGHALPEKYHGRLFGIEPLQGQIVQSDIRPNTTTFQTKDIDRPIKCSDQWFRPVDIKVGPDGAIYFCDMYEQRIDHASHYAGRVTPDTGRIYRVTARDKTKNKPAFDYGKLPTPSLVTLLEHPNKWHRQTALRVLADRRDRSILPVLRKILREQDGQLALEALWALNLSGGMTDNVARELLAHEDPHVRLWTIRLLGDRKSVSPAIGTGLVALATREPYAEVRSQLACSARRLPVNISLPIVRNLLAHNEDINDLHIPLLLWWAIESKAGDNHRQIVELFRDKPFWNLPLVKTHLLDRIIRRFALSGSRQDLLACASLLQLAPNPGHQQTLIKGFEKAFSGRSLANLPDQLVAAIKKAGGGSITLQLRQGLPEATRKALLTVSDPQANKAQRLAFIRILGEVTNPEALPVLQRVVSNGRSDELRAAALLSLQSYPVAPVGQQVVKLHNGFPDSLRNAAQSLLVSRREWARQFLAAIDAGSIDKRAVPIETQRKLLLHNNDQITKLVRKHFGEVSGATTQQMQKRIEELNSMLVTARGAGNPYTGKRLYKQTCGKCHTLFTEGGKIGPDLTGFKRDDIRGILMNVINPSAEIRKGFENYTVLTQNGRIVTGFIADQDNQVVVVRGVDGHNVVVPRKDIDEMLANPKSVMPDGLLDKLSDEQIKHLFAFLRVTQPLP
;
A
#
# COMPACT_ATOMS: atom_id res chain seq x y z
N MET A 1 -42.54 6.94 57.95
CA MET A 1 -41.09 6.99 58.25
C MET A 1 -40.44 5.80 57.54
N ILE A 2 -40.13 5.90 56.24
CA ILE A 2 -38.78 5.97 55.65
C ILE A 2 -39.05 6.53 54.24
N ARG A 3 -39.05 7.86 54.08
CA ARG A 3 -39.13 8.54 52.76
C ARG A 3 -38.82 10.05 52.83
N ALA A 4 -38.70 10.61 54.04
CA ALA A 4 -38.30 12.01 54.25
C ALA A 4 -36.78 12.23 54.45
N ARG A 5 -35.93 11.19 54.46
CA ARG A 5 -34.47 11.31 54.66
C ARG A 5 -33.60 11.13 53.39
N ALA A 6 -34.18 10.72 52.26
CA ALA A 6 -33.41 10.56 51.00
C ALA A 6 -33.46 11.82 50.09
N VAL A 7 -34.46 12.69 50.27
CA VAL A 7 -34.65 13.90 49.44
C VAL A 7 -33.68 15.02 49.85
N GLY A 8 -33.25 15.09 51.12
CA GLY A 8 -32.31 16.10 51.61
C GLY A 8 -30.86 15.90 51.16
N ILE A 9 -30.42 14.65 50.92
CA ILE A 9 -29.03 14.36 50.56
C ILE A 9 -28.79 14.58 49.05
N LEU A 10 -29.78 14.31 48.20
CA LEU A 10 -29.67 14.62 46.77
C LEU A 10 -29.72 16.13 46.47
N PHE A 11 -30.44 16.92 47.28
CA PHE A 11 -30.48 18.38 47.12
C PHE A 11 -29.15 19.03 47.51
N ALA A 12 -28.47 18.53 48.56
CA ALA A 12 -27.16 19.04 48.97
C ALA A 12 -26.03 18.70 47.98
N LEU A 13 -26.06 17.52 47.34
CA LEU A 13 -25.09 17.17 46.30
C LEU A 13 -25.33 17.90 44.98
N CYS A 14 -26.59 18.18 44.61
CA CYS A 14 -26.88 18.98 43.42
C CYS A 14 -26.49 20.45 43.62
N LEU A 15 -26.68 21.03 44.81
CA LEU A 15 -26.27 22.41 45.09
C LEU A 15 -24.74 22.59 45.10
N ALA A 16 -23.99 21.60 45.61
CA ALA A 16 -22.52 21.65 45.60
C ALA A 16 -21.94 21.51 44.18
N VAL A 17 -22.55 20.70 43.31
CA VAL A 17 -22.11 20.56 41.91
C VAL A 17 -22.52 21.77 41.06
N TRP A 18 -23.65 22.42 41.38
CA TRP A 18 -24.07 23.65 40.69
C TRP A 18 -23.25 24.88 41.13
N LEU A 19 -22.87 24.99 42.42
CA LEU A 19 -21.98 26.05 42.91
C LEU A 19 -20.53 25.91 42.40
N LEU A 20 -20.10 24.70 42.03
CA LEU A 20 -18.79 24.45 41.40
C LEU A 20 -18.82 24.59 39.86
N ALA A 21 -20.00 24.57 39.22
CA ALA A 21 -20.14 24.70 37.77
C ALA A 21 -20.64 26.09 37.31
N ALA A 22 -21.12 26.93 38.23
CA ALA A 22 -21.66 28.26 37.91
C ALA A 22 -20.69 29.43 38.18
N SER A 23 -19.42 29.19 38.54
CA SER A 23 -18.43 30.24 38.80
C SER A 23 -17.49 30.56 37.63
N GLN A 24 -17.82 30.13 36.40
CA GLN A 24 -17.08 30.51 35.19
C GLN A 24 -18.02 30.82 34.02
N LEU A 25 -18.85 31.85 34.18
CA LEU A 25 -19.28 32.67 33.06
C LEU A 25 -18.58 34.03 33.22
N PRO A 26 -17.76 34.49 32.26
CA PRO A 26 -17.32 35.87 32.30
C PRO A 26 -18.51 36.75 31.90
N GLU A 27 -18.88 37.61 32.85
CA GLU A 27 -19.68 38.80 32.63
C GLU A 27 -19.09 39.64 31.49
N VAL A 28 -19.99 40.26 30.71
CA VAL A 28 -19.68 41.37 29.82
C VAL A 28 -19.14 42.50 30.69
N THR A 29 -17.83 42.55 30.82
CA THR A 29 -17.10 43.63 31.50
C THR A 29 -16.40 44.50 30.47
N SER A 30 -16.40 45.77 30.83
CA SER A 30 -16.07 46.97 30.07
C SER A 30 -14.74 46.95 29.30
N ALA A 31 -14.56 47.97 28.46
CA ALA A 31 -13.37 48.26 27.66
C ALA A 31 -12.05 48.51 28.44
N GLN A 32 -11.87 47.93 29.63
CA GLN A 32 -10.73 48.12 30.53
C GLN A 32 -9.94 46.87 30.93
N ASP A 33 -10.33 45.65 30.52
CA ASP A 33 -9.49 44.44 30.71
C ASP A 33 -8.46 44.26 29.58
N ARG A 34 -7.57 45.25 29.44
CA ARG A 34 -6.35 45.17 28.64
C ARG A 34 -5.16 44.76 29.53
N LYS A 35 -4.41 43.74 29.06
CA LYS A 35 -3.04 43.30 29.45
C LYS A 35 -2.91 42.13 30.45
N ALA A 36 -3.23 40.91 30.01
CA ALA A 36 -2.42 39.75 30.38
C ALA A 36 -1.26 39.61 29.37
N ALA A 37 -0.02 39.80 29.81
CA ALA A 37 1.17 39.71 28.96
C ALA A 37 1.38 38.27 28.46
N VAL A 38 1.08 38.02 27.18
CA VAL A 38 1.30 36.72 26.54
C VAL A 38 2.82 36.48 26.37
N LYS A 39 3.34 35.43 27.03
CA LYS A 39 4.78 35.10 27.21
C LYS A 39 5.35 34.26 26.05
N TRP A 40 6.64 34.42 25.75
CA TRP A 40 7.39 33.55 24.83
C TRP A 40 7.78 32.22 25.52
N HIS A 41 7.77 31.11 24.79
CA HIS A 41 8.16 29.78 25.27
C HIS A 41 9.50 29.35 24.66
N LEU A 42 10.31 28.55 25.34
CA LEU A 42 11.51 27.96 24.74
C LEU A 42 11.20 26.61 24.07
N VAL A 43 11.65 26.43 22.84
CA VAL A 43 11.56 25.16 22.10
C VAL A 43 12.90 24.82 21.45
N PRO A 44 13.29 23.54 21.38
CA PRO A 44 14.50 23.14 20.69
C PRO A 44 14.31 23.28 19.17
N ILE A 45 15.35 23.74 18.48
CA ILE A 45 15.45 23.81 17.02
C ILE A 45 16.80 23.19 16.58
N PRO A 46 16.79 22.16 15.71
CA PRO A 46 15.60 21.47 15.17
C PRO A 46 14.90 20.60 16.24
N ASP A 47 13.61 20.33 16.05
CA ASP A 47 12.79 19.47 16.92
C ASP A 47 12.43 18.13 16.26
N SER A 48 11.90 17.18 17.03
CA SER A 48 11.44 15.88 16.56
C SER A 48 10.17 15.98 15.73
N TRP A 49 10.16 15.33 14.56
CA TRP A 49 8.98 15.24 13.67
C TRP A 49 7.74 14.59 14.30
N LYS A 50 7.94 13.84 15.42
CA LYS A 50 6.86 13.18 16.16
C LYS A 50 6.21 14.04 17.24
N ARG A 51 6.83 15.18 17.59
CA ARG A 51 6.32 16.05 18.65
C ARG A 51 5.15 16.88 18.13
N GLN A 52 3.95 16.64 18.67
CA GLN A 52 2.84 17.56 18.52
C GLN A 52 2.96 18.71 19.52
N LEU A 53 2.61 19.91 19.09
CA LEU A 53 2.55 21.10 19.95
C LEU A 53 1.14 21.18 20.55
N ASP A 54 1.03 21.01 21.86
CA ASP A 54 -0.22 21.01 22.62
C ASP A 54 -0.23 22.10 23.71
N GLY A 55 -1.38 22.27 24.37
CA GLY A 55 -1.55 23.24 25.46
C GLY A 55 -1.18 24.68 25.06
N ALA A 56 -0.28 25.30 25.83
CA ALA A 56 0.20 26.67 25.59
C ALA A 56 1.04 26.83 24.30
N LEU A 57 1.52 25.73 23.72
CA LEU A 57 2.28 25.74 22.46
C LEU A 57 1.38 25.53 21.22
N ALA A 58 0.11 25.16 21.42
CA ALA A 58 -0.83 24.90 20.33
C ALA A 58 -1.11 26.17 19.53
N THR A 59 -1.05 26.07 18.20
CA THR A 59 -1.37 27.19 17.32
C THR A 59 -2.87 27.46 17.28
N ARG A 60 -3.30 28.71 17.49
CA ARG A 60 -4.73 29.07 17.47
C ARG A 60 -5.32 29.19 16.07
N ASN A 61 -4.51 29.49 15.04
CA ASN A 61 -4.94 29.65 13.63
C ASN A 61 -3.87 29.15 12.63
N GLY A 62 -3.00 28.23 13.05
CA GLY A 62 -1.83 27.78 12.28
C GLY A 62 -0.64 28.75 12.28
N TYR A 63 -0.77 30.00 12.71
CA TYR A 63 0.36 30.92 12.77
C TYR A 63 1.22 30.75 14.02
N ALA A 64 2.54 30.85 13.84
CA ALA A 64 3.51 30.89 14.92
C ALA A 64 4.74 31.74 14.57
N TRP A 65 5.48 32.12 15.60
CA TRP A 65 6.75 32.82 15.49
C TRP A 65 7.83 32.08 16.24
N TYR A 66 9.00 32.00 15.61
CA TYR A 66 10.24 31.55 16.20
C TYR A 66 11.23 32.71 16.21
N ARG A 67 11.99 32.90 17.27
CA ARG A 67 13.10 33.86 17.27
C ARG A 67 14.28 33.43 18.14
N CYS A 68 15.45 33.95 17.79
CA CYS A 68 16.67 33.84 18.59
C CYS A 68 17.48 35.13 18.52
N PHE A 69 18.50 35.21 19.37
CA PHE A 69 19.40 36.36 19.48
C PHE A 69 20.80 35.96 19.03
N VAL A 70 21.40 36.77 18.16
CA VAL A 70 22.74 36.49 17.63
C VAL A 70 23.65 37.71 17.73
N LYS A 71 24.84 37.53 18.30
CA LYS A 71 25.88 38.58 18.24
C LYS A 71 26.67 38.45 16.96
N ILE A 72 26.45 39.37 16.03
CA ILE A 72 27.16 39.39 14.74
C ILE A 72 28.47 40.18 14.92
N PRO A 73 29.65 39.60 14.63
CA PRO A 73 30.94 40.26 14.84
C PRO A 73 31.09 41.59 14.10
N LEU A 74 31.79 42.55 14.70
CA LEU A 74 32.12 43.82 14.03
C LEU A 74 32.96 43.59 12.76
N ALA A 75 33.83 42.57 12.77
CA ALA A 75 34.67 42.18 11.64
C ALA A 75 33.88 41.78 10.37
N TRP A 76 32.59 41.44 10.49
CA TRP A 76 31.74 41.10 9.35
C TRP A 76 31.20 42.35 8.63
N LYS A 77 31.42 43.56 9.17
CA LYS A 77 30.97 44.81 8.56
C LYS A 77 31.64 45.00 7.19
N GLY A 78 30.82 45.30 6.17
CA GLY A 78 31.27 45.44 4.78
C GLY A 78 31.36 44.13 4.00
N GLN A 79 31.19 42.97 4.65
CA GLN A 79 31.18 41.67 4.00
C GLN A 79 29.75 41.23 3.59
N LYS A 80 29.65 40.31 2.63
CA LYS A 80 28.36 39.76 2.19
C LYS A 80 27.83 38.74 3.20
N VAL A 81 26.93 39.20 4.08
CA VAL A 81 26.24 38.34 5.06
C VAL A 81 25.04 37.64 4.41
N GLU A 82 24.92 36.34 4.63
CA GLU A 82 23.79 35.53 4.19
C GLU A 82 23.18 34.76 5.37
N LEU A 83 21.86 34.53 5.33
CA LEU A 83 21.15 33.70 6.31
C LEU A 83 20.53 32.51 5.58
N ASN A 84 21.01 31.31 5.90
CA ASN A 84 20.42 30.06 5.43
C ASN A 84 19.37 29.56 6.43
N VAL A 85 18.14 29.33 5.97
CA VAL A 85 17.03 28.84 6.79
C VAL A 85 16.50 27.55 6.15
N GLU A 86 16.98 26.38 6.55
CA GLU A 86 16.66 25.08 5.92
C GLU A 86 15.13 24.86 5.71
N PRO A 87 14.70 24.05 4.72
CA PRO A 87 13.27 23.80 4.47
C PRO A 87 12.47 23.44 5.72
N VAL A 88 11.53 24.32 6.03
CA VAL A 88 10.42 24.13 6.97
C VAL A 88 9.25 23.48 6.22
N ASP A 89 8.51 22.57 6.85
CA ASP A 89 7.45 21.75 6.25
C ASP A 89 6.35 22.57 5.54
N ASP A 90 6.08 23.80 6.00
CA ASP A 90 5.01 24.68 5.50
C ASP A 90 5.54 26.04 4.97
N ALA A 91 4.80 27.15 5.16
CA ALA A 91 5.16 28.47 4.67
C ALA A 91 5.90 29.29 5.73
N ARG A 92 6.89 30.11 5.31
CA ARG A 92 7.65 30.96 6.24
C ARG A 92 8.07 32.30 5.65
N GLN A 93 8.25 33.27 6.53
CA GLN A 93 8.88 34.57 6.27
C GLN A 93 10.00 34.78 7.30
N THR A 94 11.16 35.22 6.83
CA THR A 94 12.38 35.37 7.64
C THR A 94 12.75 36.84 7.78
N PHE A 95 13.09 37.22 9.01
CA PHE A 95 13.38 38.59 9.41
C PHE A 95 14.71 38.67 10.17
N ILE A 96 15.40 39.80 10.02
CA ILE A 96 16.49 40.22 10.92
C ILE A 96 16.20 41.62 11.42
N ASN A 97 16.21 41.83 12.74
CA ASN A 97 15.89 43.11 13.38
C ASN A 97 14.61 43.78 12.80
N GLY A 98 13.56 43.00 12.54
CA GLY A 98 12.31 43.47 11.92
C GLY A 98 12.31 43.62 10.40
N THR A 99 13.47 43.59 9.74
CA THR A 99 13.55 43.67 8.27
C THR A 99 13.32 42.30 7.66
N GLN A 100 12.31 42.15 6.80
CA GLN A 100 12.07 40.91 6.07
C GLN A 100 13.17 40.70 5.02
N ILE A 101 13.87 39.57 5.07
CA ILE A 101 14.96 39.24 4.14
C ILE A 101 14.59 38.14 3.15
N GLY A 102 13.49 37.41 3.40
CA GLY A 102 13.11 36.26 2.60
C GLY A 102 11.74 35.69 2.93
N ALA A 103 11.18 34.96 1.98
CA ALA A 103 9.95 34.18 2.14
C ALA A 103 10.00 32.94 1.24
N THR A 104 9.42 31.84 1.69
CA THR A 104 9.27 30.59 0.92
C THR A 104 7.90 29.99 1.19
N GLY A 105 7.29 29.42 0.17
CA GLY A 105 5.86 29.09 0.21
C GLY A 105 4.98 30.35 0.24
N THR A 106 3.68 30.17 0.47
CA THR A 106 2.69 31.25 0.55
C THR A 106 1.78 31.00 1.74
N PHE A 107 1.40 32.06 2.45
CA PHE A 107 0.50 32.00 3.61
C PHE A 107 -0.97 31.98 3.15
N PRO A 108 -1.93 31.57 4.00
CA PRO A 108 -3.35 31.68 3.69
C PRO A 108 -3.77 33.10 3.26
N PRO A 109 -4.76 33.25 2.36
CA PRO A 109 -5.63 32.18 1.84
C PRO A 109 -4.97 31.31 0.75
N GLN A 110 -3.91 31.77 0.09
CA GLN A 110 -3.23 31.08 -1.02
C GLN A 110 -2.16 30.10 -0.52
N PHE A 111 -2.44 29.30 0.51
CA PHE A 111 -1.39 28.54 1.21
C PHE A 111 -0.68 27.52 0.30
N ARG A 112 0.66 27.60 0.25
CA ARG A 112 1.55 26.64 -0.39
C ARG A 112 2.75 26.40 0.50
N SER A 113 3.10 25.13 0.71
CA SER A 113 4.34 24.79 1.42
C SER A 113 5.56 25.30 0.66
N GLY A 114 6.55 25.80 1.40
CA GLY A 114 7.87 26.17 0.89
C GLY A 114 8.89 25.02 0.95
N LEU A 115 8.44 23.78 1.19
CA LEU A 115 9.31 22.61 1.29
C LEU A 115 10.01 22.35 -0.07
N GLY A 116 11.33 22.21 -0.05
CA GLY A 116 12.15 22.00 -1.25
C GLY A 116 12.60 23.28 -1.97
N GLU A 117 12.20 24.47 -1.50
CA GLU A 117 12.70 25.74 -2.05
C GLU A 117 14.09 26.12 -1.50
N LYS A 118 14.87 26.80 -2.34
CA LYS A 118 16.14 27.42 -1.92
C LYS A 118 15.85 28.44 -0.81
N SER A 119 16.70 28.45 0.20
CA SER A 119 16.42 29.15 1.44
C SER A 119 17.63 29.88 2.04
N ARG A 120 18.52 30.32 1.15
CA ARG A 120 19.68 31.16 1.43
C ARG A 120 19.35 32.60 1.03
N PHE A 121 19.19 33.48 2.01
CA PHE A 121 18.80 34.86 1.81
C PHE A 121 19.99 35.80 2.01
N ARG A 122 20.17 36.76 1.12
CA ARG A 122 21.12 37.85 1.33
C ARG A 122 20.59 38.76 2.42
N VAL A 123 21.41 39.06 3.43
CA VAL A 123 21.03 39.98 4.50
C VAL A 123 21.47 41.40 4.10
N PRO A 124 20.54 42.38 4.04
CA PRO A 124 20.92 43.77 3.80
C PRO A 124 21.86 44.29 4.90
N ALA A 125 22.99 44.89 4.53
CA ALA A 125 23.95 45.39 5.53
C ALA A 125 23.33 46.42 6.49
N ALA A 126 22.37 47.21 6.00
CA ALA A 126 21.65 48.22 6.78
C ALA A 126 20.73 47.62 7.87
N SER A 127 20.35 46.34 7.77
CA SER A 127 19.52 45.68 8.79
C SER A 127 20.34 45.00 9.90
N ILE A 128 21.67 45.02 9.82
CA ILE A 128 22.58 44.37 10.79
C ILE A 128 23.18 45.42 11.74
N LYS A 129 23.10 45.14 13.04
CA LYS A 129 23.84 45.85 14.09
C LYS A 129 25.15 45.12 14.38
N TYR A 130 26.20 45.45 13.64
CA TYR A 130 27.51 44.82 13.77
C TYR A 130 28.15 45.11 15.14
N GLY A 131 28.75 44.09 15.76
CA GLY A 131 29.32 44.15 17.11
C GLY A 131 28.27 44.07 18.24
N GLN A 132 26.97 44.09 17.90
CA GLN A 132 25.86 44.08 18.84
C GLN A 132 24.98 42.83 18.67
N ILE A 133 24.00 42.67 19.55
CA ILE A 133 23.01 41.59 19.49
C ILE A 133 21.95 41.95 18.44
N ASN A 134 21.62 40.97 17.60
CA ASN A 134 20.63 41.03 16.54
C ASN A 134 19.52 40.01 16.82
N VAL A 135 18.30 40.30 16.38
CA VAL A 135 17.16 39.36 16.47
C VAL A 135 16.97 38.69 15.12
N ILE A 136 17.04 37.37 15.08
CA ILE A 136 16.56 36.58 13.94
C ILE A 136 15.16 36.08 14.28
N ALA A 137 14.18 36.38 13.45
CA ALA A 137 12.80 35.93 13.65
C ALA A 137 12.26 35.26 12.40
N VAL A 138 11.48 34.20 12.58
CA VAL A 138 10.84 33.44 11.51
C VAL A 138 9.37 33.29 11.84
N ARG A 139 8.53 33.93 11.03
CA ARG A 139 7.09 33.75 11.03
C ARG A 139 6.77 32.50 10.23
N THR A 140 5.97 31.60 10.77
CA THR A 140 5.54 30.39 10.09
C THR A 140 4.02 30.27 10.08
N TYR A 141 3.51 29.54 9.10
CA TYR A 141 2.15 29.02 9.12
C TYR A 141 2.23 27.50 9.09
N MET A 142 1.82 26.85 10.18
CA MET A 142 1.74 25.41 10.37
C MET A 142 0.33 24.94 10.01
N LYS A 143 0.23 24.06 9.01
CA LYS A 143 -1.05 23.44 8.64
C LYS A 143 -1.46 22.35 9.62
N ASP A 144 -0.46 21.63 10.16
CA ASP A 144 -0.63 20.63 11.21
C ASP A 144 0.02 21.14 12.50
N ALA A 145 -0.52 20.77 13.67
CA ALA A 145 -0.01 21.19 14.99
C ALA A 145 1.33 20.49 15.39
N ARG A 146 2.33 20.52 14.50
CA ARG A 146 3.69 19.94 14.65
C ARG A 146 4.72 21.06 14.55
N SER A 147 5.93 20.87 15.11
CA SER A 147 7.02 21.85 14.95
C SER A 147 7.44 22.03 13.47
N ASN A 148 7.74 23.26 13.06
CA ASN A 148 8.10 23.59 11.68
C ASN A 148 9.59 23.36 11.36
N PHE A 149 10.48 23.55 12.34
CA PHE A 149 11.91 23.34 12.18
C PHE A 149 12.31 21.93 12.61
N LEU A 150 12.21 20.97 11.69
CA LEU A 150 12.42 19.54 11.99
C LEU A 150 13.83 19.03 11.63
N VAL A 151 14.62 19.83 10.90
CA VAL A 151 15.79 19.34 10.17
C VAL A 151 17.09 20.05 10.57
N ALA A 152 17.11 21.39 10.62
CA ALA A 152 18.19 22.20 11.20
C ALA A 152 17.69 23.60 11.60
N ALA A 153 18.54 24.29 12.35
CA ALA A 153 18.36 25.70 12.70
C ALA A 153 18.90 26.64 11.59
N PRO A 154 18.48 27.91 11.57
CA PRO A 154 19.10 28.94 10.75
C PRO A 154 20.61 29.11 10.97
N ILE A 155 21.34 29.47 9.91
CA ILE A 155 22.80 29.64 9.96
C ILE A 155 23.18 30.93 9.24
N LEU A 156 23.87 31.83 9.94
CA LEU A 156 24.47 33.02 9.35
C LEU A 156 25.84 32.69 8.76
N LEU A 157 26.16 33.28 7.60
CA LEU A 157 27.35 32.96 6.82
C LEU A 157 28.03 34.24 6.33
N VAL A 158 29.36 34.27 6.41
CA VAL A 158 30.24 35.27 5.77
C VAL A 158 31.52 34.56 5.32
N GLY A 159 31.74 34.44 4.01
CA GLY A 159 32.94 33.77 3.47
C GLY A 159 33.09 32.34 4.02
N LYS A 160 34.20 32.09 4.74
CA LYS A 160 34.51 30.84 5.45
C LYS A 160 34.14 30.87 6.94
N GLN A 161 33.21 31.71 7.34
CA GLN A 161 32.77 31.84 8.73
C GLN A 161 31.26 31.65 8.84
N ALA A 162 30.83 30.99 9.92
CA ALA A 162 29.41 30.75 10.17
C ALA A 162 29.03 30.93 11.65
N ILE A 163 27.77 31.27 11.91
CA ILE A 163 27.16 31.21 13.23
C ILE A 163 25.95 30.29 13.15
N ARG A 164 26.03 29.13 13.80
CA ARG A 164 24.94 28.14 13.87
C ARG A 164 24.06 28.41 15.08
N THR A 165 22.76 28.43 14.86
CA THR A 165 21.76 28.76 15.89
C THR A 165 20.99 27.54 16.39
N GLU A 166 21.65 26.37 16.42
CA GLU A 166 21.06 25.10 16.85
C GLU A 166 21.02 25.01 18.38
N GLY A 167 19.83 24.80 18.95
CA GLY A 167 19.62 24.91 20.40
C GLY A 167 18.20 25.36 20.74
N GLN A 168 18.04 26.15 21.81
CA GLN A 168 16.72 26.68 22.17
C GLN A 168 16.40 27.94 21.36
N TRP A 169 15.14 28.08 21.00
CA TRP A 169 14.58 29.27 20.36
C TRP A 169 13.34 29.69 21.13
N GLN A 170 13.05 30.98 21.11
CA GLN A 170 11.79 31.49 21.60
C GLN A 170 10.69 31.22 20.56
N TYR A 171 9.57 30.66 21.02
CA TYR A 171 8.40 30.29 20.25
C TYR A 171 7.14 30.93 20.81
N ARG A 172 6.26 31.36 19.91
CA ARG A 172 4.98 31.93 20.28
C ARG A 172 3.89 31.64 19.23
N PRO A 173 2.75 31.06 19.62
CA PRO A 173 1.62 30.92 18.72
C PRO A 173 0.91 32.27 18.51
N GLY A 174 0.45 32.53 17.28
CA GLY A 174 -0.22 33.77 16.89
C GLY A 174 0.47 34.48 15.73
N ASP A 175 -0.06 35.64 15.35
CA ASP A 175 0.30 36.29 14.10
C ASP A 175 0.45 37.83 14.20
N SER A 176 1.39 38.30 15.03
CA SER A 176 1.75 39.72 15.04
C SER A 176 3.14 39.92 14.43
N LYS A 177 3.23 40.79 13.41
CA LYS A 177 4.49 41.16 12.76
C LYS A 177 5.43 41.94 13.67
N ASP A 178 4.91 42.59 14.71
CA ASP A 178 5.72 43.32 15.68
C ASP A 178 6.71 42.39 16.39
N TRP A 179 6.41 41.09 16.44
CA TRP A 179 7.28 40.06 17.01
C TRP A 179 8.52 39.74 16.18
N ALA A 180 8.60 40.23 14.93
CA ALA A 180 9.84 40.27 14.15
C ALA A 180 10.90 41.19 14.78
N THR A 181 10.43 42.09 15.64
CA THR A 181 11.25 43.00 16.45
C THR A 181 11.09 42.65 17.93
N SER A 182 12.12 42.92 18.72
CA SER A 182 11.96 43.09 20.15
C SER A 182 12.93 44.15 20.61
N GLU A 183 12.63 44.79 21.74
CA GLU A 183 13.69 45.37 22.55
C GLU A 183 14.72 44.26 22.80
N THR A 184 15.94 44.47 22.29
CA THR A 184 17.05 43.55 22.49
C THR A 184 17.27 43.44 24.00
N PRO A 185 17.33 42.23 24.60
CA PRO A 185 17.52 42.10 26.05
C PRO A 185 18.72 42.93 26.50
N LYS A 186 18.53 43.86 27.46
CA LYS A 186 19.62 44.71 27.97
C LYS A 186 20.70 43.89 28.69
N THR A 187 20.35 42.69 29.17
CA THR A 187 21.24 41.73 29.82
C THR A 187 20.89 40.30 29.37
N LEU A 188 21.92 39.47 29.16
CA LEU A 188 21.81 38.07 28.72
C LEU A 188 21.09 37.12 29.70
N ALA A 189 20.83 37.56 30.93
CA ALA A 189 20.44 36.70 32.06
C ALA A 189 19.07 36.01 31.90
N ASP A 190 18.09 36.61 31.21
CA ASP A 190 16.74 36.04 31.09
C ASP A 190 16.53 35.15 29.83
N ASP A 191 17.40 35.29 28.82
CA ASP A 191 17.24 34.67 27.48
C ASP A 191 18.49 33.91 26.99
N ALA A 192 19.42 33.59 27.89
CA ALA A 192 20.70 32.94 27.58
C ALA A 192 20.56 31.66 26.73
N ALA A 193 19.46 30.92 26.89
CA ALA A 193 19.22 29.67 26.17
C ALA A 193 19.00 29.86 24.66
N ALA A 194 18.51 31.02 24.21
CA ALA A 194 18.24 31.34 22.79
C ALA A 194 19.24 32.35 22.19
N TYR A 195 20.43 32.47 22.81
CA TYR A 195 21.49 33.38 22.39
C TYR A 195 22.67 32.62 21.77
N TYR A 196 23.19 33.15 20.66
CA TYR A 196 24.28 32.55 19.89
C TYR A 196 25.35 33.60 19.55
N ALA A 197 26.62 33.27 19.79
CA ALA A 197 27.75 34.18 19.51
C ALA A 197 29.01 33.48 18.96
N THR A 198 29.04 32.15 18.99
CA THR A 198 30.18 31.37 18.50
C THR A 198 30.29 31.48 16.99
N VAL A 199 31.47 31.86 16.51
CA VAL A 199 31.80 31.92 15.09
C VAL A 199 32.66 30.71 14.75
N ASP A 200 32.12 29.82 13.92
CA ASP A 200 32.83 28.66 13.41
C ASP A 200 33.63 29.06 12.17
N GLN A 201 34.85 28.52 12.04
CA GLN A 201 35.58 28.54 10.77
C GLN A 201 35.13 27.34 9.93
N VAL A 202 34.81 27.58 8.66
CA VAL A 202 34.15 26.63 7.77
C VAL A 202 34.89 26.56 6.45
N GLU A 203 35.56 25.43 6.20
CA GLU A 203 36.27 25.20 4.94
C GLU A 203 35.33 24.99 3.75
N ASN A 204 34.26 24.21 3.95
CA ASN A 204 33.23 23.94 2.96
C ASN A 204 31.84 24.31 3.50
N ILE A 205 31.32 25.44 3.01
CA ILE A 205 30.05 26.00 3.50
C ILE A 205 28.86 25.09 3.17
N ASP A 206 28.84 24.48 1.99
CA ASP A 206 27.72 23.64 1.56
C ASP A 206 27.65 22.33 2.36
N LEU A 207 28.81 21.78 2.72
CA LEU A 207 28.90 20.62 3.61
C LEU A 207 28.45 20.98 5.03
N TYR A 208 28.93 22.11 5.56
CA TYR A 208 28.54 22.60 6.89
C TYR A 208 27.02 22.84 6.99
N LEU A 209 26.40 23.41 5.96
CA LEU A 209 24.95 23.62 5.91
C LEU A 209 24.13 22.32 5.93
N ARG A 210 24.69 21.20 5.44
CA ARG A 210 24.03 19.88 5.41
C ARG A 210 24.17 19.10 6.71
N ARG A 211 25.21 19.39 7.51
CA ARG A 211 25.51 18.69 8.77
C ARG A 211 24.62 19.14 9.94
N ARG A 212 24.20 18.21 10.79
CA ARG A 212 23.63 18.46 12.12
C ARG A 212 24.73 18.54 13.17
N LYS A 213 24.41 19.12 14.33
CA LYS A 213 25.29 19.01 15.50
C LYS A 213 25.49 17.53 15.86
N GLY A 214 26.75 17.10 15.96
CA GLY A 214 27.13 15.71 16.20
C GLY A 214 27.43 14.90 14.95
N ASP A 215 27.16 15.44 13.75
CA ASP A 215 27.66 14.83 12.51
C ASP A 215 29.20 14.86 12.49
N THR A 216 29.83 13.84 11.91
CA THR A 216 31.29 13.67 11.89
C THR A 216 31.77 13.73 10.46
N ASP A 217 33.06 13.96 10.24
CA ASP A 217 33.64 13.77 8.92
C ASP A 217 33.67 12.27 8.53
N PRO A 218 33.52 11.95 7.23
CA PRO A 218 33.80 10.61 6.74
C PRO A 218 35.28 10.30 6.98
N LEU A 219 35.59 9.10 7.46
CA LEU A 219 36.96 8.62 7.56
C LEU A 219 37.50 8.30 6.16
N SER A 220 38.82 8.37 5.97
CA SER A 220 39.42 7.82 4.76
C SER A 220 39.25 6.29 4.71
N PRO A 221 39.33 5.65 3.52
CA PRO A 221 39.24 4.20 3.43
C PRO A 221 40.25 3.47 4.33
N ALA A 222 41.49 3.98 4.40
CA ALA A 222 42.56 3.42 5.23
C ALA A 222 42.31 3.58 6.75
N GLU A 223 41.53 4.57 7.18
CA GLU A 223 41.17 4.77 8.57
C GLU A 223 39.94 3.95 8.95
N ALA A 224 38.93 3.90 8.10
CA ALA A 224 37.68 3.20 8.40
C ALA A 224 37.84 1.69 8.53
N ILE A 225 38.76 1.06 7.78
CA ILE A 225 39.01 -0.38 7.99
C ILE A 225 39.48 -0.69 9.42
N LYS A 226 40.10 0.28 10.11
CA LYS A 226 40.56 0.13 11.50
C LYS A 226 39.44 0.24 12.53
N SER A 227 38.25 0.72 12.14
CA SER A 227 37.10 0.84 13.04
C SER A 227 36.26 -0.44 13.16
N PHE A 228 36.63 -1.50 12.43
CA PHE A 228 35.94 -2.79 12.46
C PHE A 228 36.48 -3.70 13.55
N GLN A 229 35.55 -4.32 14.29
CA GLN A 229 35.77 -5.51 15.09
C GLN A 229 35.27 -6.72 14.29
N VAL A 230 36.14 -7.71 14.10
CA VAL A 230 35.89 -8.92 13.32
C VAL A 230 36.12 -10.13 14.22
N ALA A 231 35.30 -11.18 14.06
CA ALA A 231 35.49 -12.44 14.78
C ALA A 231 36.90 -13.02 14.55
N ASP A 232 37.49 -13.64 15.58
CA ASP A 232 38.91 -14.01 15.58
C ASP A 232 39.31 -14.99 14.47
N ASP A 233 38.40 -15.87 14.05
CA ASP A 233 38.63 -16.84 12.97
C ASP A 233 38.34 -16.31 11.56
N LEU A 234 37.95 -15.04 11.46
CA LEU A 234 37.69 -14.33 10.22
C LEU A 234 38.70 -13.20 10.02
N ARG A 235 38.84 -12.75 8.77
CA ARG A 235 39.48 -11.49 8.43
C ARG A 235 38.61 -10.69 7.47
N LEU A 236 38.75 -9.36 7.57
CA LEU A 236 38.06 -8.40 6.73
C LEU A 236 39.08 -7.70 5.82
N GLU A 237 38.74 -7.57 4.55
CA GLU A 237 39.56 -6.91 3.54
C GLU A 237 38.73 -5.84 2.82
N GLN A 238 39.31 -4.68 2.57
CA GLN A 238 38.70 -3.69 1.69
C GLN A 238 39.05 -4.03 0.24
N VAL A 239 38.02 -4.26 -0.59
CA VAL A 239 38.16 -4.72 -1.97
C VAL A 239 38.14 -3.55 -2.95
N LEU A 240 37.17 -2.65 -2.77
CA LEU A 240 37.04 -1.41 -3.55
C LEU A 240 36.61 -0.29 -2.60
N ALA A 241 37.03 0.93 -2.92
CA ALA A 241 36.61 2.15 -2.23
C ALA A 241 36.51 3.31 -3.22
N GLU A 242 35.95 4.43 -2.77
CA GLU A 242 36.02 5.69 -3.50
C GLU A 242 37.49 6.04 -3.89
N PRO A 243 37.74 6.62 -5.09
CA PRO A 243 36.76 7.08 -6.09
C PRO A 243 36.32 6.01 -7.11
N LEU A 244 36.83 4.77 -7.02
CA LEU A 244 36.51 3.70 -7.99
C LEU A 244 35.03 3.32 -7.97
N VAL A 245 34.43 3.36 -6.78
CA VAL A 245 33.01 3.13 -6.56
C VAL A 245 32.38 4.29 -5.78
N GLY A 246 31.10 4.54 -5.99
CA GLY A 246 30.31 5.55 -5.26
C GLY A 246 28.90 5.05 -5.01
N GLN A 247 28.49 5.05 -3.75
CA GLN A 247 27.27 4.45 -3.21
C GLN A 247 26.97 3.09 -3.85
N PRO A 248 27.85 2.08 -3.68
CA PRO A 248 27.62 0.76 -4.24
C PRO A 248 26.32 0.19 -3.64
N LEU A 249 25.31 0.00 -4.48
CA LEU A 249 23.99 -0.49 -4.04
C LEU A 249 23.83 -2.00 -4.26
N PHE A 250 24.47 -2.53 -5.30
CA PHE A 250 24.31 -3.93 -5.69
C PHE A 250 25.58 -4.43 -6.40
N ILE A 251 26.02 -5.64 -6.04
CA ILE A 251 27.15 -6.32 -6.69
C ILE A 251 26.74 -7.64 -7.34
N ASN A 252 27.52 -8.10 -8.33
CA ASN A 252 27.39 -9.46 -8.84
C ASN A 252 28.71 -9.92 -9.48
N TRP A 253 28.83 -11.20 -9.83
CA TRP A 253 29.99 -11.72 -10.58
C TRP A 253 29.54 -12.36 -11.89
N ASP A 254 30.40 -12.25 -12.90
CA ASP A 254 30.24 -12.96 -14.18
C ASP A 254 30.96 -14.32 -14.19
N GLU A 255 30.81 -15.08 -15.27
CA GLU A 255 31.47 -16.38 -15.50
C GLU A 255 33.01 -16.33 -15.56
N ARG A 256 33.60 -15.13 -15.63
CA ARG A 256 35.04 -14.91 -15.58
C ARG A 256 35.51 -14.62 -14.15
N GLY A 257 34.56 -14.55 -13.21
CA GLY A 257 34.81 -14.26 -11.81
C GLY A 257 35.12 -12.80 -11.52
N ARG A 258 34.83 -11.87 -12.44
CA ARG A 258 35.03 -10.42 -12.29
C ARG A 258 33.89 -9.83 -11.47
N LEU A 259 34.18 -8.82 -10.65
CA LEU A 259 33.21 -8.14 -9.80
C LEU A 259 32.53 -7.00 -10.56
N TRP A 260 31.22 -7.07 -10.69
CA TRP A 260 30.40 -6.00 -11.26
C TRP A 260 29.72 -5.21 -10.13
N VAL A 261 29.69 -3.88 -10.26
CA VAL A 261 29.18 -2.96 -9.23
C VAL A 261 28.20 -1.96 -9.83
N LEU A 262 27.04 -1.82 -9.20
CA LEU A 262 26.10 -0.72 -9.47
C LEU A 262 26.41 0.46 -8.54
N ASN A 263 26.79 1.58 -9.14
CA ASN A 263 27.05 2.85 -8.47
C ASN A 263 25.78 3.70 -8.47
N TYR A 264 25.16 3.90 -7.30
CA TYR A 264 23.81 4.46 -7.17
C TYR A 264 23.78 5.98 -6.92
N LYS A 265 24.53 6.71 -7.76
CA LYS A 265 24.83 8.14 -7.55
C LYS A 265 23.65 9.08 -7.84
N GLN A 266 22.60 8.66 -8.53
CA GLN A 266 21.45 9.49 -8.86
C GLN A 266 20.53 9.75 -7.67
N TYR A 267 20.57 8.85 -6.69
CA TYR A 267 19.72 8.85 -5.51
C TYR A 267 19.70 10.20 -4.74
N PRO A 268 18.55 10.60 -4.12
CA PRO A 268 17.26 9.91 -4.05
C PRO A 268 16.21 10.36 -5.08
N ASN A 269 16.50 11.38 -5.88
CA ASN A 269 15.53 11.98 -6.79
C ASN A 269 15.81 11.52 -8.23
N PRO A 270 14.83 10.94 -8.94
CA PRO A 270 15.02 10.57 -10.34
C PRO A 270 15.37 11.78 -11.21
N ALA A 271 16.33 11.62 -12.13
CA ALA A 271 16.71 12.66 -13.07
C ALA A 271 15.54 13.01 -14.02
N GLY A 272 15.43 14.29 -14.37
CA GLY A 272 14.45 14.78 -15.35
C GLY A 272 12.99 14.85 -14.88
N LEU A 273 12.71 14.55 -13.60
CA LEU A 273 11.37 14.61 -13.02
C LEU A 273 11.24 15.76 -12.02
N LYS A 274 10.07 16.42 -12.05
CA LYS A 274 9.69 17.41 -11.05
C LYS A 274 8.73 16.78 -10.06
N MET A 275 9.10 16.76 -8.79
CA MET A 275 8.18 16.32 -7.73
C MET A 275 7.03 17.34 -7.60
N VAL A 276 5.82 16.86 -7.82
CA VAL A 276 4.58 17.64 -7.79
C VAL A 276 4.02 17.70 -6.39
N SER A 277 4.00 16.57 -5.70
CA SER A 277 3.49 16.48 -4.34
C SER A 277 4.14 15.31 -3.62
N ARG A 278 4.01 15.30 -2.30
CA ARG A 278 4.44 14.20 -1.45
C ARG A 278 3.43 13.99 -0.35
N ASP A 279 3.22 12.73 0.03
CA ASP A 279 2.31 12.41 1.12
C ASP A 279 2.98 12.22 2.49
N LYS A 280 2.19 11.84 3.52
CA LYS A 280 2.64 11.73 4.92
C LYS A 280 3.57 10.54 5.13
N TYR A 281 3.61 9.61 4.18
CA TYR A 281 4.54 8.48 4.15
C TYR A 281 5.73 8.77 3.23
N LEU A 282 5.91 10.02 2.80
CA LEU A 282 6.96 10.51 1.92
C LEU A 282 6.93 9.95 0.50
N ARG A 283 5.78 9.46 0.04
CA ARG A 283 5.60 8.99 -1.33
C ARG A 283 5.45 10.19 -2.27
N ALA A 284 6.33 10.27 -3.26
CA ALA A 284 6.35 11.33 -4.27
C ALA A 284 5.37 11.04 -5.41
N VAL A 285 4.78 12.11 -5.92
CA VAL A 285 4.10 12.15 -7.22
C VAL A 285 4.93 13.02 -8.13
N TYR A 286 5.25 12.53 -9.31
CA TYR A 286 6.02 13.26 -10.31
C TYR A 286 5.13 13.82 -11.42
N ASP A 287 5.62 14.85 -12.09
CA ASP A 287 4.98 15.50 -13.22
C ASP A 287 4.86 14.61 -14.45
N LYS A 288 5.68 13.56 -14.57
CA LYS A 288 5.66 12.59 -15.68
C LYS A 288 6.41 11.31 -15.30
N VAL A 289 6.32 10.33 -16.19
CA VAL A 289 7.18 9.13 -16.19
C VAL A 289 8.43 9.46 -17.01
N PRO A 290 9.65 9.14 -16.55
CA PRO A 290 10.87 9.37 -17.32
C PRO A 290 10.89 8.42 -18.53
N LEU A 291 11.38 8.87 -19.68
CA LEU A 291 11.58 7.99 -20.83
C LEU A 291 12.75 7.02 -20.55
N PRO A 292 12.74 5.80 -21.13
CA PRO A 292 13.85 4.87 -20.98
C PRO A 292 15.12 5.44 -21.66
N PRO A 293 16.33 5.05 -21.21
CA PRO A 293 17.56 5.36 -21.93
C PRO A 293 17.53 4.83 -23.39
N PRO A 294 18.18 5.52 -24.34
CA PRO A 294 18.89 6.80 -24.20
C PRO A 294 17.97 8.03 -24.34
N HIS A 295 16.67 7.86 -24.53
CA HIS A 295 15.73 8.93 -24.90
C HIS A 295 15.35 9.87 -23.74
N GLY A 296 15.57 9.45 -22.50
CA GLY A 296 15.33 10.24 -21.29
C GLY A 296 16.48 11.17 -20.90
N VAL A 297 16.27 11.94 -19.83
CA VAL A 297 17.37 12.67 -19.17
C VAL A 297 18.33 11.64 -18.56
N ARG A 298 19.60 11.70 -18.95
CA ARG A 298 20.66 10.85 -18.41
C ARG A 298 20.79 11.07 -16.90
N GLY A 299 20.72 10.00 -16.13
CA GLY A 299 20.99 10.04 -14.69
C GLY A 299 22.48 9.88 -14.37
N ARG A 300 22.81 9.71 -13.09
CA ARG A 300 24.20 9.57 -12.61
C ARG A 300 24.60 8.13 -12.26
N ASP A 301 23.68 7.18 -12.33
CA ASP A 301 24.00 5.79 -11.99
C ASP A 301 24.83 5.15 -13.12
N LYS A 302 25.70 4.21 -12.75
CA LYS A 302 26.51 3.45 -13.71
C LYS A 302 26.83 2.05 -13.20
N ILE A 303 27.08 1.14 -14.13
CA ILE A 303 27.53 -0.22 -13.85
C ILE A 303 29.01 -0.34 -14.27
N THR A 304 29.86 -0.76 -13.34
CA THR A 304 31.31 -0.92 -13.53
C THR A 304 31.74 -2.37 -13.33
N ILE A 305 32.85 -2.76 -13.97
CA ILE A 305 33.46 -4.09 -13.94
C ILE A 305 34.86 -3.93 -13.36
N HIS A 306 35.21 -4.81 -12.42
CA HIS A 306 36.48 -4.82 -11.72
C HIS A 306 37.07 -6.23 -11.75
N GLU A 307 38.31 -6.34 -12.19
CA GLU A 307 39.01 -7.59 -12.46
C GLU A 307 40.35 -7.62 -11.75
N ASP A 308 40.74 -8.79 -11.29
CA ASP A 308 42.07 -9.14 -10.76
C ASP A 308 42.81 -9.84 -11.89
N THR A 309 43.76 -9.16 -12.53
CA THR A 309 44.36 -9.65 -13.78
C THR A 309 45.53 -10.61 -13.58
N ASP A 310 46.10 -10.69 -12.38
CA ASP A 310 47.26 -11.54 -12.06
C ASP A 310 46.99 -12.59 -10.97
N GLY A 311 45.82 -12.55 -10.33
CA GLY A 311 45.36 -13.51 -9.34
C GLY A 311 45.86 -13.24 -7.92
N ASP A 312 46.44 -12.07 -7.64
CA ASP A 312 46.98 -11.69 -6.33
C ASP A 312 45.88 -11.31 -5.30
N GLY A 313 44.63 -11.24 -5.75
CA GLY A 313 43.45 -10.90 -4.97
C GLY A 313 43.14 -9.40 -4.90
N VAL A 314 43.84 -8.55 -5.66
CA VAL A 314 43.60 -7.12 -5.86
C VAL A 314 42.89 -6.92 -7.20
N LEU A 315 41.82 -6.11 -7.21
CA LEU A 315 41.15 -5.74 -8.45
C LEU A 315 41.90 -4.56 -9.08
N ASP A 316 42.73 -4.80 -10.09
CA ASP A 316 43.65 -3.83 -10.70
C ASP A 316 43.11 -3.21 -12.01
N ARG A 317 42.14 -3.86 -12.66
CA ARG A 317 41.52 -3.40 -13.90
C ARG A 317 40.08 -2.97 -13.68
N HIS A 318 39.72 -1.81 -14.23
CA HIS A 318 38.41 -1.19 -14.05
C HIS A 318 37.82 -0.71 -15.37
N LYS A 319 36.58 -1.09 -15.66
CA LYS A 319 35.84 -0.69 -16.87
C LYS A 319 34.43 -0.21 -16.50
N THR A 320 33.89 0.73 -17.27
CA THR A 320 32.45 1.06 -17.22
C THR A 320 31.73 0.28 -18.31
N PHE A 321 30.72 -0.50 -17.95
CA PHE A 321 29.87 -1.22 -18.91
C PHE A 321 28.81 -0.27 -19.49
N VAL A 322 28.07 0.40 -18.61
CA VAL A 322 27.04 1.38 -19.01
C VAL A 322 26.94 2.50 -17.97
N ASP A 323 26.68 3.72 -18.43
CA ASP A 323 26.48 4.92 -17.62
C ASP A 323 25.20 5.66 -18.01
N GLY A 324 24.89 6.75 -17.30
CA GLY A 324 23.70 7.56 -17.60
C GLY A 324 22.38 6.95 -17.11
N LEU A 325 22.45 5.92 -16.26
CA LEU A 325 21.28 5.25 -15.67
C LEU A 325 20.61 6.12 -14.61
N ASN A 326 19.33 5.86 -14.35
CA ASN A 326 18.47 6.72 -13.52
C ASN A 326 17.65 5.88 -12.53
N ILE A 327 18.04 5.90 -11.25
CA ILE A 327 17.46 5.09 -10.17
C ILE A 327 17.60 3.59 -10.50
N ALA A 328 18.72 3.19 -11.09
CA ALA A 328 19.03 1.79 -11.31
C ALA A 328 19.24 1.08 -9.97
N SER A 329 18.72 -0.13 -9.81
CA SER A 329 18.67 -0.81 -8.51
C SER A 329 19.37 -2.17 -8.47
N SER A 330 19.50 -2.85 -9.62
CA SER A 330 20.19 -4.13 -9.74
C SER A 330 20.37 -4.54 -11.20
N PHE A 331 21.22 -5.54 -11.44
CA PHE A 331 21.48 -6.07 -12.78
C PHE A 331 21.94 -7.54 -12.73
N VAL A 332 21.81 -8.27 -13.85
CA VAL A 332 22.42 -9.59 -14.05
C VAL A 332 22.85 -9.80 -15.50
N ARG A 333 23.94 -10.53 -15.70
CA ARG A 333 24.41 -10.99 -17.01
C ARG A 333 23.76 -12.32 -17.41
N GLY A 334 23.55 -12.53 -18.71
CA GLY A 334 23.07 -13.79 -19.30
C GLY A 334 22.36 -13.54 -20.63
N ARG A 335 22.17 -14.59 -21.42
CA ARG A 335 21.51 -14.53 -22.74
C ARG A 335 22.16 -13.53 -23.72
N GLY A 336 23.49 -13.44 -23.70
CA GLY A 336 24.26 -12.56 -24.59
C GLY A 336 24.11 -11.07 -24.27
N GLY A 337 23.94 -10.72 -23.00
CA GLY A 337 23.81 -9.33 -22.58
C GLY A 337 23.61 -9.15 -21.08
N VAL A 338 23.14 -7.98 -20.69
CA VAL A 338 22.91 -7.58 -19.30
C VAL A 338 21.49 -7.06 -19.11
N PHE A 339 20.75 -7.73 -18.22
CA PHE A 339 19.45 -7.27 -17.73
C PHE A 339 19.68 -6.23 -16.64
N VAL A 340 19.11 -5.04 -16.79
CA VAL A 340 19.26 -3.92 -15.85
C VAL A 340 17.89 -3.49 -15.34
N LEU A 341 17.68 -3.58 -14.03
CA LEU A 341 16.50 -3.04 -13.38
C LEU A 341 16.72 -1.55 -13.14
N ASN A 342 16.12 -0.72 -14.00
CA ASN A 342 16.13 0.73 -13.95
C ASN A 342 14.69 1.24 -13.84
N PRO A 343 14.04 1.12 -12.66
CA PRO A 343 12.68 1.62 -12.44
C PRO A 343 12.43 2.97 -13.13
N PRO A 344 11.34 3.10 -13.91
CA PRO A 344 10.18 2.21 -13.98
C PRO A 344 10.34 1.01 -14.94
N TYR A 345 11.54 0.70 -15.41
CA TYR A 345 11.81 -0.27 -16.47
C TYR A 345 12.66 -1.48 -16.03
N LEU A 346 12.41 -2.63 -16.66
CA LEU A 346 13.42 -3.69 -16.82
C LEU A 346 13.99 -3.57 -18.24
N LEU A 347 15.28 -3.34 -18.33
CA LEU A 347 16.03 -3.14 -19.58
C LEU A 347 16.91 -4.36 -19.90
N PHE A 348 17.23 -4.57 -21.17
CA PHE A 348 18.25 -5.50 -21.61
C PHE A 348 19.21 -4.82 -22.57
N TYR A 349 20.50 -4.79 -22.22
CA TYR A 349 21.59 -4.32 -23.06
C TYR A 349 22.25 -5.52 -23.72
N PRO A 350 22.14 -5.71 -25.04
CA PRO A 350 22.83 -6.77 -25.76
C PRO A 350 24.35 -6.57 -25.70
N ASP A 351 25.11 -7.66 -25.59
CA ASP A 351 26.57 -7.75 -25.60
C ASP A 351 26.92 -9.14 -26.15
N SER A 352 26.66 -9.31 -27.44
CA SER A 352 26.69 -10.60 -28.15
C SER A 352 28.12 -10.99 -28.54
N ASN A 353 29.00 -10.00 -28.68
CA ASN A 353 30.42 -10.19 -28.96
C ASN A 353 31.25 -10.38 -27.67
N ASP A 354 30.64 -10.20 -26.49
CA ASP A 354 31.22 -10.42 -25.17
C ASP A 354 32.49 -9.57 -24.91
N ASP A 355 32.46 -8.33 -25.42
CA ASP A 355 33.53 -7.33 -25.30
C ASP A 355 33.33 -6.36 -24.12
N ASP A 356 32.26 -6.54 -23.34
CA ASP A 356 31.81 -5.71 -22.23
C ASP A 356 31.40 -4.28 -22.65
N VAL A 357 30.88 -4.09 -23.87
CA VAL A 357 30.27 -2.87 -24.38
C VAL A 357 28.88 -3.20 -24.93
N PRO A 358 27.83 -2.45 -24.58
CA PRO A 358 26.52 -2.67 -25.19
C PRO A 358 26.57 -2.55 -26.73
N ASP A 359 26.09 -3.57 -27.44
CA ASP A 359 26.02 -3.60 -28.91
C ASP A 359 25.04 -2.55 -29.47
N SER A 360 24.01 -2.21 -28.69
CA SER A 360 22.95 -1.28 -29.10
C SER A 360 22.26 -0.63 -27.91
N ASP A 361 21.31 0.28 -28.20
CA ASP A 361 20.36 0.80 -27.23
C ASP A 361 19.59 -0.33 -26.51
N PRO A 362 19.19 -0.13 -25.24
CA PRO A 362 18.55 -1.18 -24.45
C PRO A 362 17.14 -1.49 -24.94
N LEU A 363 16.79 -2.77 -24.89
CA LEU A 363 15.42 -3.23 -25.08
C LEU A 363 14.62 -3.03 -23.78
N VAL A 364 13.44 -2.43 -23.87
CA VAL A 364 12.50 -2.35 -22.73
C VAL A 364 11.70 -3.64 -22.65
N LEU A 365 11.97 -4.45 -21.62
CA LEU A 365 11.31 -5.74 -21.42
C LEU A 365 10.04 -5.61 -20.58
N LEU A 366 10.09 -4.77 -19.55
CA LEU A 366 8.95 -4.43 -18.69
C LEU A 366 8.95 -2.92 -18.43
N GLU A 367 7.76 -2.34 -18.27
CA GLU A 367 7.56 -0.97 -17.85
C GLU A 367 6.49 -0.87 -16.75
N GLY A 368 6.53 0.20 -15.97
CA GLY A 368 5.48 0.54 -14.99
C GLY A 368 5.80 0.22 -13.53
N PHE A 369 7.07 -0.05 -13.19
CA PHE A 369 7.48 -0.10 -11.77
C PHE A 369 7.37 1.30 -11.13
N GLY A 370 6.87 1.37 -9.91
CA GLY A 370 6.68 2.62 -9.18
C GLY A 370 7.98 3.33 -8.81
N LEU A 371 7.93 4.66 -8.78
CA LEU A 371 9.02 5.56 -8.37
C LEU A 371 8.67 6.37 -7.12
N GLU A 372 7.52 6.10 -6.49
CA GLU A 372 6.97 6.95 -5.44
C GLU A 372 7.89 7.02 -4.20
N ASP A 373 8.68 5.98 -3.96
CA ASP A 373 9.68 5.97 -2.89
C ASP A 373 10.96 5.30 -3.41
N SER A 374 12.01 6.09 -3.65
CA SER A 374 13.30 5.61 -4.17
C SER A 374 14.05 4.67 -3.22
N HIS A 375 13.60 4.56 -1.96
CA HIS A 375 14.10 3.55 -1.02
C HIS A 375 13.46 2.18 -1.22
N SER A 376 12.33 2.10 -1.92
CA SER A 376 11.48 0.89 -1.99
C SER A 376 11.11 0.52 -3.43
N VAL A 377 11.84 1.04 -4.41
CA VAL A 377 11.69 0.67 -5.83
C VAL A 377 11.96 -0.83 -6.04
N ALA A 378 11.54 -1.33 -7.20
CA ALA A 378 11.87 -2.69 -7.61
C ALA A 378 13.40 -2.91 -7.60
N ASN A 379 13.88 -4.00 -7.01
CA ASN A 379 15.30 -4.24 -6.74
C ASN A 379 15.65 -5.73 -6.68
N SER A 380 16.95 -6.01 -6.47
CA SER A 380 17.51 -7.35 -6.20
C SER A 380 17.36 -8.39 -7.32
N LEU A 381 17.48 -7.98 -8.58
CA LEU A 381 17.41 -8.87 -9.75
C LEU A 381 18.42 -10.02 -9.66
N ARG A 382 17.98 -11.25 -9.89
CA ARG A 382 18.82 -12.45 -9.98
C ARG A 382 18.21 -13.58 -10.79
N TRP A 383 19.04 -14.52 -11.24
CA TRP A 383 18.56 -15.77 -11.84
C TRP A 383 18.06 -16.74 -10.78
N GLY A 384 16.91 -17.35 -11.04
CA GLY A 384 16.48 -18.59 -10.40
C GLY A 384 17.06 -19.80 -11.12
N PRO A 385 17.13 -20.96 -10.45
CA PRO A 385 17.66 -22.19 -11.06
C PRO A 385 16.76 -22.75 -12.18
N ASP A 386 15.52 -22.26 -12.30
CA ASP A 386 14.57 -22.57 -13.37
C ASP A 386 14.78 -21.72 -14.64
N GLY A 387 15.72 -20.77 -14.63
CA GLY A 387 15.98 -19.87 -15.75
C GLY A 387 15.05 -18.66 -15.82
N TRP A 388 14.27 -18.40 -14.78
CA TRP A 388 13.53 -17.15 -14.63
C TRP A 388 14.39 -16.10 -13.93
N LEU A 389 14.18 -14.83 -14.26
CA LEU A 389 14.66 -13.71 -13.45
C LEU A 389 13.70 -13.49 -12.28
N TYR A 390 14.23 -13.32 -11.07
CA TYR A 390 13.50 -12.98 -9.86
C TYR A 390 13.96 -11.64 -9.31
N ALA A 391 13.04 -10.87 -8.75
CA ALA A 391 13.29 -9.61 -8.08
C ALA A 391 12.16 -9.30 -7.10
N CYS A 392 12.33 -8.25 -6.29
CA CYS A 392 11.31 -7.79 -5.37
C CYS A 392 10.88 -6.36 -5.67
N GLN A 393 9.72 -5.97 -5.15
CA GLN A 393 9.21 -4.59 -5.11
C GLN A 393 8.98 -4.24 -3.65
N GLY A 394 9.37 -3.05 -3.20
CA GLY A 394 9.27 -2.63 -1.80
C GLY A 394 7.86 -2.17 -1.39
N SER A 395 7.73 -1.75 -0.14
CA SER A 395 6.41 -1.62 0.52
C SER A 395 5.60 -0.37 0.19
N THR A 396 6.23 0.68 -0.35
CA THR A 396 5.65 2.02 -0.56
C THR A 396 5.52 2.41 -2.03
N THR A 397 5.75 1.49 -2.96
CA THR A 397 5.60 1.69 -4.40
C THR A 397 4.41 0.91 -4.94
N THR A 398 3.90 1.33 -6.10
CA THR A 398 2.94 0.55 -6.89
C THR A 398 3.63 -0.12 -8.07
N GLY A 399 2.96 -1.09 -8.67
CA GLY A 399 3.31 -1.63 -9.97
C GLY A 399 2.12 -1.51 -10.92
N HIS A 400 2.37 -1.00 -12.12
CA HIS A 400 1.46 -0.99 -13.25
C HIS A 400 2.15 -1.69 -14.42
N ILE A 401 2.50 -2.96 -14.22
CA ILE A 401 3.49 -3.64 -15.05
C ILE A 401 2.90 -4.03 -16.41
N LYS A 402 3.56 -3.58 -17.48
CA LYS A 402 3.27 -3.98 -18.86
C LYS A 402 4.49 -4.60 -19.50
N ARG A 403 4.23 -5.56 -20.38
CA ARG A 403 5.16 -6.03 -21.40
C ARG A 403 4.95 -5.21 -22.66
N PRO A 404 5.90 -4.34 -23.05
CA PRO A 404 5.76 -3.50 -24.23
C PRO A 404 5.46 -4.32 -25.48
N GLY A 405 4.42 -3.91 -26.21
CA GLY A 405 3.94 -4.58 -27.42
C GLY A 405 3.15 -5.88 -27.20
N ILE A 406 2.92 -6.31 -25.95
CA ILE A 406 2.17 -7.54 -25.63
C ILE A 406 0.92 -7.21 -24.79
N ASP A 407 1.07 -6.45 -23.71
CA ASP A 407 -0.03 -6.20 -22.78
C ASP A 407 -0.82 -4.94 -23.15
N THR A 408 -2.15 -5.07 -23.23
CA THR A 408 -3.06 -3.92 -23.35
C THR A 408 -3.28 -3.26 -21.99
N GLU A 409 -3.55 -4.07 -20.97
CA GLU A 409 -3.80 -3.65 -19.58
C GLU A 409 -2.64 -4.04 -18.65
N PRO A 410 -2.28 -3.19 -17.68
CA PRO A 410 -1.18 -3.47 -16.77
C PRO A 410 -1.57 -4.51 -15.70
N THR A 411 -0.59 -5.30 -15.27
CA THR A 411 -0.70 -6.05 -14.01
C THR A 411 -0.50 -5.11 -12.84
N HIS A 412 -1.56 -4.93 -12.04
CA HIS A 412 -1.54 -4.02 -10.90
C HIS A 412 -1.00 -4.68 -9.64
N SER A 413 -0.17 -3.95 -8.90
CA SER A 413 0.29 -4.33 -7.57
C SER A 413 0.41 -3.14 -6.62
N MET A 414 0.26 -3.40 -5.32
CA MET A 414 0.38 -2.39 -4.27
C MET A 414 1.27 -2.88 -3.14
N GLY A 415 2.39 -2.18 -2.98
CA GLY A 415 3.41 -2.49 -1.98
C GLY A 415 4.21 -3.74 -2.32
N GLN A 416 4.68 -4.40 -1.27
CA GLN A 416 5.70 -5.43 -1.34
C GLN A 416 5.25 -6.72 -2.03
N LEU A 417 6.16 -7.32 -2.80
CA LEU A 417 6.00 -8.62 -3.46
C LEU A 417 7.34 -9.18 -3.96
N ILE A 418 7.34 -10.47 -4.33
CA ILE A 418 8.34 -11.09 -5.19
C ILE A 418 7.72 -11.25 -6.58
N TRP A 419 8.43 -10.84 -7.62
CA TRP A 419 8.03 -11.02 -9.01
C TRP A 419 9.10 -11.77 -9.78
N ARG A 420 8.70 -12.34 -10.92
CA ARG A 420 9.61 -13.01 -11.84
C ARG A 420 9.29 -12.74 -13.31
N TYR A 421 10.31 -12.85 -14.15
CA TYR A 421 10.22 -12.66 -15.60
C TYR A 421 10.97 -13.76 -16.35
N HIS A 422 10.33 -14.39 -17.33
CA HIS A 422 10.96 -15.38 -18.21
C HIS A 422 11.44 -14.71 -19.50
N PRO A 423 12.75 -14.67 -19.80
CA PRO A 423 13.27 -13.95 -20.96
C PRO A 423 12.70 -14.41 -22.30
N GLU A 424 12.67 -15.73 -22.53
CA GLU A 424 12.33 -16.30 -23.83
C GLU A 424 10.82 -16.35 -24.10
N THR A 425 10.01 -16.60 -23.08
CA THR A 425 8.54 -16.58 -23.22
C THR A 425 7.94 -15.19 -22.95
N ARG A 426 8.78 -14.22 -22.54
CA ARG A 426 8.39 -12.87 -22.12
C ARG A 426 7.22 -12.88 -21.14
N GLN A 427 7.20 -13.81 -20.19
CA GLN A 427 6.14 -13.89 -19.17
C GLN A 427 6.54 -13.13 -17.91
N TYR A 428 5.66 -12.27 -17.41
CA TYR A 428 5.78 -11.64 -16.11
C TYR A 428 4.78 -12.27 -15.13
N GLU A 429 5.22 -12.58 -13.91
CA GLU A 429 4.35 -13.08 -12.86
C GLU A 429 4.67 -12.44 -11.51
N ILE A 430 3.63 -12.06 -10.76
CA ILE A 430 3.76 -11.89 -9.32
C ILE A 430 3.91 -13.29 -8.72
N PHE A 431 5.11 -13.62 -8.27
CA PHE A 431 5.41 -14.93 -7.69
C PHE A 431 4.72 -15.08 -6.34
N ALA A 432 4.78 -14.05 -5.50
CA ALA A 432 4.09 -13.99 -4.21
C ALA A 432 3.84 -12.53 -3.81
N GLU A 433 2.69 -12.24 -3.22
CA GLU A 433 2.29 -10.88 -2.86
C GLU A 433 2.33 -10.66 -1.35
N GLY A 434 2.83 -9.51 -0.90
CA GLY A 434 2.86 -9.11 0.50
C GLY A 434 4.22 -9.29 1.16
N GLY A 435 4.22 -9.21 2.49
CA GLY A 435 5.40 -9.39 3.33
C GLY A 435 5.83 -8.09 4.01
N GLY A 436 7.12 -8.01 4.31
CA GLY A 436 7.78 -6.83 4.87
C GLY A 436 8.23 -5.82 3.81
N ASN A 437 9.01 -4.81 4.19
CA ASN A 437 9.70 -4.02 3.17
C ASN A 437 10.86 -4.84 2.60
N THR A 438 10.70 -5.32 1.37
CA THR A 438 11.62 -6.23 0.69
C THR A 438 12.78 -5.46 0.06
N PHE A 439 13.98 -5.64 0.63
CA PHE A 439 15.25 -5.06 0.16
C PHE A 439 16.22 -6.10 -0.40
N GLY A 440 15.73 -7.32 -0.60
CA GLY A 440 16.51 -8.47 -1.02
C GLY A 440 15.61 -9.50 -1.69
N ALA A 441 16.21 -10.40 -2.45
CA ALA A 441 15.58 -11.64 -2.88
C ALA A 441 16.66 -12.72 -2.80
N GLU A 442 16.67 -13.54 -1.75
CA GLU A 442 17.64 -14.62 -1.59
C GLU A 442 17.07 -15.94 -2.08
N ILE A 443 17.88 -16.71 -2.81
CA ILE A 443 17.53 -18.05 -3.29
C ILE A 443 18.57 -19.01 -2.72
N ASP A 444 18.16 -19.92 -1.85
CA ASP A 444 19.07 -20.87 -1.21
C ASP A 444 19.51 -22.01 -2.16
N SER A 445 20.36 -22.91 -1.68
CA SER A 445 20.85 -24.05 -2.48
C SER A 445 19.74 -25.01 -2.93
N ARG A 446 18.57 -25.01 -2.28
CA ARG A 446 17.42 -25.84 -2.67
C ARG A 446 16.42 -25.06 -3.53
N GLY A 447 16.73 -23.80 -3.88
CA GLY A 447 15.90 -22.94 -4.71
C GLY A 447 14.70 -22.32 -3.97
N ARG A 448 14.69 -22.33 -2.63
CA ARG A 448 13.68 -21.65 -1.81
C ARG A 448 13.94 -20.15 -1.78
N ILE A 449 12.87 -19.35 -1.75
CA ILE A 449 12.96 -17.90 -1.93
C ILE A 449 12.69 -17.18 -0.61
N PHE A 450 13.54 -16.22 -0.28
CA PHE A 450 13.45 -15.43 0.94
C PHE A 450 13.65 -13.94 0.67
N SER A 451 13.11 -13.09 1.55
CA SER A 451 13.49 -11.67 1.59
C SER A 451 13.49 -11.17 3.02
N GLY A 452 14.45 -10.30 3.34
CA GLY A 452 14.52 -9.54 4.58
C GLY A 452 13.38 -8.52 4.75
N THR A 453 13.31 -7.96 5.96
CA THR A 453 12.38 -6.90 6.33
C THR A 453 12.95 -6.04 7.45
N ASN A 454 12.60 -4.77 7.47
CA ASN A 454 13.09 -3.82 8.46
C ASN A 454 12.34 -3.86 9.82
N GLY A 455 11.85 -5.02 10.24
CA GLY A 455 11.14 -5.23 11.51
C GLY A 455 11.99 -5.98 12.55
N GLY A 456 12.03 -5.52 13.80
CA GLY A 456 12.86 -6.13 14.86
C GLY A 456 12.36 -7.48 15.42
N ASN A 457 11.22 -7.97 14.96
CA ASN A 457 10.66 -9.27 15.39
C ASN A 457 10.63 -10.29 14.23
N ALA A 458 11.42 -10.07 13.19
CA ALA A 458 11.50 -10.95 12.02
C ALA A 458 12.83 -10.79 11.29
N ARG A 459 13.36 -11.87 10.73
CA ARG A 459 14.42 -11.85 9.69
C ARG A 459 13.83 -12.14 8.32
N GLY A 460 12.64 -11.60 8.05
CA GLY A 460 12.00 -11.70 6.75
C GLY A 460 10.95 -12.81 6.61
N TYR A 461 10.72 -13.22 5.36
CA TYR A 461 9.68 -14.15 4.95
C TYR A 461 10.27 -15.24 4.03
N HIS A 462 9.66 -16.42 4.06
CA HIS A 462 9.88 -17.52 3.10
C HIS A 462 8.72 -17.52 2.11
N TYR A 463 9.00 -17.24 0.85
CA TYR A 463 8.00 -17.05 -0.20
C TYR A 463 7.81 -18.34 -1.02
N VAL A 464 6.55 -18.73 -1.20
CA VAL A 464 6.16 -19.84 -2.09
C VAL A 464 5.22 -19.34 -3.19
N GLN A 465 5.09 -20.12 -4.26
CA GLN A 465 4.41 -19.68 -5.47
C GLN A 465 2.92 -19.44 -5.25
N GLY A 466 2.45 -18.24 -5.59
CA GLY A 466 1.08 -17.79 -5.41
C GLY A 466 0.73 -17.39 -3.97
N ALA A 467 1.70 -17.28 -3.07
CA ALA A 467 1.43 -16.94 -1.68
C ALA A 467 0.92 -15.51 -1.50
N TYR A 468 0.09 -15.32 -0.46
CA TYR A 468 -0.25 -14.01 0.09
C TYR A 468 0.33 -13.90 1.50
N GLU A 469 1.21 -12.94 1.70
CA GLU A 469 1.96 -12.69 2.93
C GLU A 469 1.34 -11.51 3.72
N ARG A 470 1.51 -11.53 5.04
CA ARG A 470 1.06 -10.42 5.90
C ARG A 470 1.79 -9.13 5.56
N LYS A 471 1.06 -8.07 5.25
CA LYS A 471 1.57 -6.69 5.02
C LYS A 471 0.89 -5.64 5.89
N GLY A 472 1.47 -4.44 5.95
CA GLY A 472 0.89 -3.28 6.63
C GLY A 472 -0.27 -2.66 5.83
N PHE A 473 -1.47 -3.24 5.90
CA PHE A 473 -2.60 -2.92 5.03
C PHE A 473 -2.99 -1.43 4.97
N SER A 474 -2.87 -0.69 6.08
CA SER A 474 -3.19 0.74 6.14
C SER A 474 -2.20 1.62 5.36
N LYS A 475 -0.94 1.20 5.28
CA LYS A 475 0.13 1.95 4.62
C LYS A 475 0.42 1.43 3.21
N HIS A 476 0.42 0.10 3.04
CA HIS A 476 0.91 -0.60 1.85
C HIS A 476 -0.22 -1.10 0.92
N GLY A 477 -1.49 -0.86 1.27
CA GLY A 477 -2.65 -1.28 0.48
C GLY A 477 -3.16 -2.69 0.79
N ALA A 478 -4.29 -3.06 0.19
CA ALA A 478 -4.91 -4.38 0.31
C ALA A 478 -4.19 -5.44 -0.55
N LEU A 479 -4.44 -6.73 -0.29
CA LEU A 479 -4.01 -7.80 -1.20
C LEU A 479 -4.84 -7.74 -2.48
N SER A 480 -4.25 -8.16 -3.61
CA SER A 480 -4.94 -8.22 -4.90
C SER A 480 -6.12 -9.20 -4.90
N ASN A 481 -6.05 -10.28 -4.11
CA ASN A 481 -7.14 -11.25 -3.99
C ASN A 481 -8.06 -10.92 -2.79
N PRO A 482 -9.31 -10.47 -3.01
CA PRO A 482 -10.27 -10.21 -1.93
C PRO A 482 -10.73 -11.48 -1.21
N TYR A 483 -10.46 -12.65 -1.78
CA TYR A 483 -10.85 -13.96 -1.26
C TYR A 483 -9.69 -14.74 -0.63
N ALA A 484 -8.53 -14.09 -0.39
CA ALA A 484 -7.37 -14.75 0.21
C ALA A 484 -7.70 -15.39 1.58
N PHE A 485 -8.62 -14.80 2.37
CA PHE A 485 -9.10 -15.32 3.66
C PHE A 485 -8.02 -15.87 4.60
N GLY A 486 -6.90 -15.16 4.63
CA GLY A 486 -5.71 -15.49 5.38
C GLY A 486 -4.48 -14.99 4.66
N TYR A 487 -3.34 -15.11 5.34
CA TYR A 487 -2.03 -14.74 4.83
C TYR A 487 -0.95 -15.41 5.67
N PHE A 488 0.24 -15.58 5.10
CA PHE A 488 1.38 -16.13 5.81
C PHE A 488 2.05 -15.10 6.74
N PRO A 489 2.48 -15.50 7.93
CA PRO A 489 3.25 -14.65 8.82
C PRO A 489 4.72 -14.57 8.38
N ALA A 490 5.45 -13.59 8.93
CA ALA A 490 6.91 -13.57 8.82
C ALA A 490 7.52 -14.82 9.49
N MET A 491 8.74 -15.19 9.09
CA MET A 491 9.50 -16.24 9.79
C MET A 491 9.63 -15.87 11.26
N LYS A 492 9.32 -16.82 12.15
CA LYS A 492 9.35 -16.59 13.61
C LYS A 492 10.77 -16.16 14.02
N HIS A 493 10.87 -15.16 14.89
CA HIS A 493 12.16 -14.60 15.31
C HIS A 493 12.13 -14.09 16.76
N ASN A 494 13.30 -14.02 17.42
CA ASN A 494 13.44 -13.40 18.73
C ASN A 494 13.34 -11.87 18.64
N ASN A 495 12.95 -11.19 19.72
CA ASN A 495 12.85 -9.74 19.72
C ASN A 495 14.23 -9.10 19.72
N VAL A 496 14.48 -8.23 18.74
CA VAL A 496 15.71 -7.46 18.56
C VAL A 496 15.37 -6.02 18.18
N PRO A 497 16.30 -5.07 18.32
CA PRO A 497 16.15 -3.76 17.73
C PRO A 497 15.79 -3.82 16.25
N ARG A 498 15.23 -2.74 15.74
CA ARG A 498 14.79 -2.69 14.35
C ARG A 498 15.94 -3.01 13.39
N PHE A 499 15.55 -3.73 12.32
CA PHE A 499 16.05 -3.95 10.95
C PHE A 499 17.28 -4.85 10.68
N THR A 500 17.07 -5.77 9.74
CA THR A 500 18.01 -6.28 8.75
C THR A 500 17.35 -6.02 7.39
N HIS A 501 18.04 -5.49 6.38
CA HIS A 501 17.41 -5.19 5.08
C HIS A 501 17.50 -6.37 4.11
N ASN A 502 18.72 -6.84 3.88
CA ASN A 502 19.06 -7.91 2.96
C ASN A 502 19.90 -8.97 3.72
N PHE A 503 19.94 -10.19 3.20
CA PHE A 503 20.74 -11.28 3.76
C PHE A 503 21.07 -12.34 2.72
N ILE A 504 22.02 -13.20 3.05
CA ILE A 504 22.30 -14.46 2.36
C ILE A 504 22.10 -15.64 3.31
N ILE A 505 21.81 -16.80 2.74
CA ILE A 505 22.01 -18.08 3.42
C ILE A 505 23.34 -18.63 2.92
N TYR A 506 24.34 -18.67 3.79
CA TYR A 506 25.73 -18.89 3.40
C TYR A 506 25.94 -20.33 2.91
N ALA A 507 26.24 -20.46 1.62
CA ALA A 507 26.52 -21.70 0.90
C ALA A 507 27.84 -21.59 0.11
N GLY A 508 28.81 -20.87 0.70
CA GLY A 508 30.19 -20.81 0.24
C GLY A 508 31.08 -21.76 1.03
N HIS A 509 32.37 -21.82 0.68
CA HIS A 509 33.34 -22.72 1.28
C HIS A 509 34.56 -22.00 1.90
N ALA A 510 34.58 -20.65 1.90
CA ALA A 510 35.73 -19.89 2.39
C ALA A 510 35.73 -19.65 3.90
N LEU A 511 34.55 -19.50 4.50
CA LEU A 511 34.40 -19.38 5.94
C LEU A 511 34.45 -20.76 6.62
N PRO A 512 34.86 -20.82 7.90
CA PRO A 512 34.82 -22.04 8.71
C PRO A 512 33.44 -22.71 8.73
N GLU A 513 33.43 -24.04 8.90
CA GLU A 513 32.24 -24.89 8.80
C GLU A 513 31.08 -24.44 9.71
N LYS A 514 31.37 -23.87 10.88
CA LYS A 514 30.35 -23.36 11.82
C LYS A 514 29.40 -22.31 11.22
N TYR A 515 29.83 -21.63 10.14
CA TYR A 515 29.06 -20.62 9.43
C TYR A 515 28.21 -21.18 8.27
N HIS A 516 28.42 -22.43 7.85
CA HIS A 516 27.73 -23.04 6.72
C HIS A 516 26.23 -23.20 7.01
N GLY A 517 25.38 -22.83 6.06
CA GLY A 517 23.93 -22.86 6.20
C GLY A 517 23.35 -21.79 7.14
N ARG A 518 24.17 -20.89 7.71
CA ARG A 518 23.70 -19.77 8.53
C ARG A 518 23.20 -18.62 7.68
N LEU A 519 22.27 -17.84 8.23
CA LEU A 519 21.82 -16.59 7.63
C LEU A 519 22.78 -15.47 8.05
N PHE A 520 23.28 -14.70 7.10
CA PHE A 520 24.05 -13.48 7.35
C PHE A 520 23.29 -12.27 6.84
N GLY A 521 22.90 -11.39 7.75
CA GLY A 521 22.14 -10.18 7.47
C GLY A 521 22.95 -8.91 7.65
N ILE A 522 22.63 -7.89 6.87
CA ILE A 522 23.20 -6.55 7.03
C ILE A 522 22.32 -5.69 7.95
N GLU A 523 22.96 -5.00 8.89
CA GLU A 523 22.31 -4.05 9.82
C GLU A 523 22.86 -2.62 9.60
N PRO A 524 22.42 -1.88 8.56
CA PRO A 524 22.80 -0.49 8.30
C PRO A 524 22.77 0.50 9.48
N LEU A 525 21.67 0.68 10.24
CA LEU A 525 21.66 1.63 11.38
C LEU A 525 22.46 1.18 12.61
N GLN A 526 22.78 -0.12 12.76
CA GLN A 526 23.63 -0.59 13.88
C GLN A 526 25.10 -0.70 13.48
N GLY A 527 25.41 -0.65 12.17
CA GLY A 527 26.76 -0.78 11.65
C GLY A 527 27.34 -2.18 11.82
N GLN A 528 26.56 -3.22 11.55
CA GLN A 528 26.94 -4.61 11.86
C GLN A 528 26.51 -5.60 10.76
N ILE A 529 27.20 -6.75 10.72
CA ILE A 529 26.72 -7.95 10.04
C ILE A 529 26.26 -8.93 11.12
N VAL A 530 25.00 -9.34 11.06
CA VAL A 530 24.38 -10.26 12.01
C VAL A 530 24.41 -11.69 11.47
N GLN A 531 24.73 -12.64 12.34
CA GLN A 531 24.61 -14.06 12.06
C GLN A 531 23.37 -14.60 12.79
N SER A 532 22.50 -15.27 12.03
CA SER A 532 21.31 -15.94 12.56
C SER A 532 21.33 -17.43 12.24
N ASP A 533 20.87 -18.23 13.19
CA ASP A 533 20.40 -19.59 12.96
C ASP A 533 19.08 -19.56 12.18
N ILE A 534 18.91 -20.49 11.23
CA ILE A 534 17.67 -20.69 10.46
C ILE A 534 17.33 -22.17 10.51
N ARG A 535 16.09 -22.50 10.89
CA ARG A 535 15.63 -23.89 11.04
C ARG A 535 14.21 -24.04 10.49
N PRO A 536 13.86 -25.23 9.96
CA PRO A 536 12.48 -25.53 9.58
C PRO A 536 11.50 -25.30 10.72
N ASN A 537 10.32 -24.82 10.39
CA ASN A 537 9.17 -24.66 11.27
C ASN A 537 7.92 -24.92 10.42
N THR A 538 7.41 -26.16 10.44
CA THR A 538 6.43 -26.64 9.44
C THR A 538 7.02 -26.50 8.02
N THR A 539 6.26 -26.09 7.01
CA THR A 539 6.75 -25.77 5.65
C THR A 539 7.33 -24.35 5.49
N THR A 540 7.58 -23.65 6.60
CA THR A 540 8.29 -22.37 6.65
C THR A 540 9.49 -22.46 7.61
N PHE A 541 10.02 -21.33 8.04
CA PHE A 541 11.21 -21.29 8.89
C PHE A 541 11.02 -20.43 10.13
N GLN A 542 11.88 -20.69 11.10
CA GLN A 542 12.15 -19.81 12.22
C GLN A 542 13.63 -19.43 12.22
N THR A 543 13.93 -18.26 12.74
CA THR A 543 15.26 -17.68 12.78
C THR A 543 15.60 -17.21 14.18
N LYS A 544 16.88 -17.22 14.54
CA LYS A 544 17.34 -16.65 15.80
C LYS A 544 18.72 -16.02 15.63
N ASP A 545 18.86 -14.77 16.04
CA ASP A 545 20.18 -14.13 16.07
C ASP A 545 21.07 -14.82 17.11
N ILE A 546 22.28 -15.17 16.68
CA ILE A 546 23.24 -15.93 17.51
C ILE A 546 24.56 -15.20 17.66
N ASP A 547 24.97 -14.35 16.71
CA ASP A 547 26.23 -13.60 16.80
C ASP A 547 26.25 -12.34 15.90
N ARG A 548 27.27 -11.50 16.08
CA ARG A 548 27.60 -10.31 15.27
C ARG A 548 29.08 -10.39 14.87
N PRO A 549 29.42 -11.23 13.89
CA PRO A 549 30.81 -11.48 13.50
C PRO A 549 31.55 -10.24 13.00
N ILE A 550 30.82 -9.18 12.62
CA ILE A 550 31.40 -7.92 12.16
C ILE A 550 30.63 -6.78 12.81
N LYS A 551 31.35 -5.89 13.48
CA LYS A 551 30.82 -4.64 14.04
C LYS A 551 31.73 -3.50 13.63
N CYS A 552 31.15 -2.34 13.36
CA CYS A 552 31.91 -1.14 13.04
C CYS A 552 31.54 -0.02 14.00
N SER A 553 32.56 0.69 14.50
CA SER A 553 32.38 1.88 15.34
C SER A 553 32.24 3.17 14.52
N ASP A 554 32.60 3.13 13.23
CA ASP A 554 32.37 4.24 12.32
C ASP A 554 30.88 4.44 12.07
N GLN A 555 30.38 5.62 12.42
CA GLN A 555 28.99 5.99 12.25
C GLN A 555 28.58 6.15 10.78
N TRP A 556 29.52 6.16 9.82
CA TRP A 556 29.25 6.22 8.39
C TRP A 556 29.05 4.85 7.74
N PHE A 557 29.43 3.75 8.42
CA PHE A 557 29.27 2.40 7.88
C PHE A 557 27.77 2.05 7.72
N ARG A 558 27.31 1.91 6.47
CA ARG A 558 25.93 1.59 6.08
C ARG A 558 25.93 0.45 5.07
N PRO A 559 26.02 -0.80 5.54
CA PRO A 559 25.90 -1.94 4.66
C PRO A 559 24.49 -2.03 4.04
N VAL A 560 24.42 -2.19 2.71
CA VAL A 560 23.17 -2.19 1.93
C VAL A 560 22.97 -3.42 1.03
N ASP A 561 24.05 -4.13 0.67
CA ASP A 561 23.99 -5.41 -0.05
C ASP A 561 25.00 -6.41 0.51
N ILE A 562 24.73 -7.71 0.36
CA ILE A 562 25.59 -8.81 0.84
C ILE A 562 25.47 -10.02 -0.07
N LYS A 563 26.60 -10.63 -0.46
CA LYS A 563 26.67 -11.78 -1.39
C LYS A 563 27.81 -12.73 -1.09
N VAL A 564 27.75 -13.93 -1.66
CA VAL A 564 28.87 -14.87 -1.70
C VAL A 564 29.54 -14.75 -3.07
N GLY A 565 30.87 -14.57 -3.08
CA GLY A 565 31.67 -14.52 -4.30
C GLY A 565 32.10 -15.90 -4.82
N PRO A 566 32.77 -15.96 -5.98
CA PRO A 566 33.29 -17.20 -6.58
C PRO A 566 34.35 -17.90 -5.72
N ASP A 567 35.12 -17.15 -4.94
CA ASP A 567 36.09 -17.66 -3.95
C ASP A 567 35.44 -18.27 -2.70
N GLY A 568 34.10 -18.17 -2.59
CA GLY A 568 33.31 -18.62 -1.45
C GLY A 568 33.29 -17.66 -0.27
N ALA A 569 33.91 -16.48 -0.38
CA ALA A 569 33.92 -15.45 0.65
C ALA A 569 32.61 -14.65 0.66
N ILE A 570 32.32 -13.98 1.77
CA ILE A 570 31.18 -13.04 1.86
C ILE A 570 31.67 -11.64 1.48
N TYR A 571 30.93 -10.96 0.62
CA TYR A 571 31.16 -9.58 0.24
C TYR A 571 29.95 -8.74 0.64
N PHE A 572 30.17 -7.49 1.06
CA PHE A 572 29.09 -6.56 1.31
C PHE A 572 29.42 -5.15 0.85
N CYS A 573 28.38 -4.47 0.37
CA CYS A 573 28.44 -3.08 -0.08
C CYS A 573 28.12 -2.15 1.07
N ASP A 574 28.99 -1.19 1.30
CA ASP A 574 28.81 -0.07 2.20
C ASP A 574 28.50 1.17 1.37
N MET A 575 27.29 1.70 1.52
CA MET A 575 26.88 2.96 0.87
C MET A 575 27.70 4.15 1.40
N TYR A 576 28.33 3.99 2.58
CA TYR A 576 29.14 4.95 3.31
C TYR A 576 28.46 6.30 3.48
N GLU A 577 27.51 6.34 4.41
CA GLU A 577 26.62 7.48 4.61
C GLU A 577 26.32 7.67 6.10
N GLN A 578 26.43 8.89 6.62
CA GLN A 578 26.22 9.09 8.06
C GLN A 578 24.80 8.77 8.51
N ARG A 579 23.79 8.94 7.65
CA ARG A 579 22.39 8.67 8.00
C ARG A 579 21.70 8.02 6.83
N ILE A 580 20.93 6.97 7.10
CA ILE A 580 20.13 6.26 6.09
C ILE A 580 18.64 6.41 6.45
N ASP A 581 18.12 7.62 6.27
CA ASP A 581 16.72 7.96 6.54
C ASP A 581 16.13 8.85 5.46
N HIS A 582 14.84 8.64 5.17
CA HIS A 582 14.14 9.37 4.11
C HIS A 582 14.27 10.89 4.24
N ALA A 583 14.14 11.44 5.44
CA ALA A 583 14.10 12.89 5.63
C ALA A 583 15.46 13.53 5.31
N SER A 584 16.55 12.97 5.82
CA SER A 584 17.91 13.47 5.55
C SER A 584 18.25 13.37 4.05
N HIS A 585 17.94 12.25 3.40
CA HIS A 585 18.25 12.07 1.98
C HIS A 585 17.49 13.05 1.09
N TYR A 586 16.18 13.20 1.33
CA TYR A 586 15.38 14.15 0.55
C TYR A 586 15.71 15.63 0.85
N ALA A 587 16.42 15.92 1.94
CA ALA A 587 17.02 17.23 2.20
C ALA A 587 18.37 17.44 1.47
N GLY A 588 18.80 16.49 0.63
CA GLY A 588 20.06 16.57 -0.12
C GLY A 588 21.30 16.23 0.71
N ARG A 589 21.12 15.58 1.86
CA ARG A 589 22.20 15.10 2.73
C ARG A 589 22.56 13.68 2.34
N VAL A 590 23.17 13.57 1.17
CA VAL A 590 23.71 12.33 0.60
C VAL A 590 25.13 12.62 0.14
N THR A 591 25.99 11.61 0.16
CA THR A 591 27.35 11.64 -0.39
C THR A 591 27.47 10.65 -1.55
N PRO A 592 27.03 11.02 -2.77
CA PRO A 592 26.96 10.10 -3.92
C PRO A 592 28.30 9.54 -4.39
N ASP A 593 29.40 10.17 -4.00
CA ASP A 593 30.76 9.85 -4.47
C ASP A 593 31.56 9.00 -3.46
N THR A 594 30.98 8.66 -2.30
CA THR A 594 31.60 7.80 -1.29
C THR A 594 31.01 6.40 -1.33
N GLY A 595 31.78 5.37 -0.97
CA GLY A 595 31.23 4.01 -0.89
C GLY A 595 32.31 2.94 -1.01
N ARG A 596 32.08 1.79 -0.38
CA ARG A 596 33.11 0.75 -0.21
C ARG A 596 32.54 -0.64 -0.37
N ILE A 597 33.39 -1.58 -0.74
CA ILE A 597 33.06 -3.00 -0.79
C ILE A 597 34.10 -3.74 0.03
N TYR A 598 33.63 -4.56 0.96
CA TYR A 598 34.48 -5.37 1.82
C TYR A 598 34.28 -6.86 1.56
N ARG A 599 35.32 -7.64 1.82
CA ARG A 599 35.36 -9.11 1.73
C ARG A 599 35.68 -9.71 3.09
N VAL A 600 34.98 -10.79 3.43
CA VAL A 600 35.13 -11.57 4.65
C VAL A 600 35.48 -13.00 4.29
N THR A 601 36.58 -13.50 4.84
CA THR A 601 37.07 -14.86 4.61
C THR A 601 37.68 -15.41 5.89
N ALA A 602 38.01 -16.71 5.93
CA ALA A 602 38.74 -17.29 7.05
C ALA A 602 40.10 -16.60 7.23
N ARG A 603 40.53 -16.43 8.48
CA ARG A 603 41.78 -15.72 8.84
C ARG A 603 43.00 -16.23 8.07
N ASP A 604 43.15 -17.54 7.93
CA ASP A 604 44.35 -18.16 7.36
C ASP A 604 44.21 -18.60 5.88
N LYS A 605 43.09 -18.28 5.22
CA LYS A 605 42.87 -18.69 3.81
C LYS A 605 43.83 -17.95 2.88
N THR A 606 44.66 -18.63 2.10
CA THR A 606 45.58 -17.97 1.17
C THR A 606 44.83 -17.27 0.04
N LYS A 607 45.36 -16.11 -0.40
CA LYS A 607 44.89 -15.43 -1.61
C LYS A 607 45.46 -16.19 -2.80
N ASN A 608 44.70 -17.13 -3.33
CA ASN A 608 45.04 -17.71 -4.61
C ASN A 608 43.75 -18.18 -5.28
N LYS A 609 43.39 -17.50 -6.37
CA LYS A 609 42.23 -17.85 -7.17
C LYS A 609 42.72 -18.05 -8.60
N PRO A 610 42.74 -19.28 -9.12
CA PRO A 610 43.06 -19.47 -10.52
C PRO A 610 42.04 -18.71 -11.37
N ALA A 611 42.52 -17.93 -12.33
CA ALA A 611 41.67 -17.30 -13.33
C ALA A 611 40.87 -18.39 -14.07
N PHE A 612 39.60 -18.12 -14.34
CA PHE A 612 38.73 -19.05 -15.06
C PHE A 612 37.79 -18.27 -15.97
N ASP A 613 37.30 -18.92 -17.03
CA ASP A 613 36.28 -18.40 -17.92
C ASP A 613 35.31 -19.52 -18.29
N TYR A 614 34.17 -19.61 -17.58
CA TYR A 614 33.19 -20.66 -17.84
C TYR A 614 32.48 -20.49 -19.19
N GLY A 615 32.52 -19.30 -19.79
CA GLY A 615 32.04 -19.05 -21.14
C GLY A 615 32.82 -19.84 -22.20
N LYS A 616 34.11 -20.11 -21.95
CA LYS A 616 35.01 -20.83 -22.87
C LYS A 616 35.16 -22.33 -22.59
N LEU A 617 34.73 -22.82 -21.43
CA LEU A 617 34.80 -24.25 -21.12
C LEU A 617 33.90 -25.10 -22.04
N PRO A 618 34.30 -26.31 -22.45
CA PRO A 618 33.40 -27.23 -23.14
C PRO A 618 32.14 -27.54 -22.30
N THR A 619 30.99 -27.76 -22.94
CA THR A 619 29.71 -28.02 -22.22
C THR A 619 29.80 -29.18 -21.21
N PRO A 620 30.46 -30.33 -21.50
CA PRO A 620 30.61 -31.40 -20.51
C PRO A 620 31.34 -30.97 -19.24
N SER A 621 32.32 -30.06 -19.33
CA SER A 621 33.05 -29.53 -18.17
C SER A 621 32.17 -28.68 -17.26
N LEU A 622 31.13 -28.03 -17.81
CA LEU A 622 30.14 -27.29 -17.00
C LEU A 622 29.28 -28.23 -16.15
N VAL A 623 29.05 -29.47 -16.59
CA VAL A 623 28.29 -30.47 -15.82
C VAL A 623 29.05 -30.85 -14.55
N THR A 624 30.38 -30.96 -14.60
CA THR A 624 31.22 -31.22 -13.42
C THR A 624 31.09 -30.13 -12.35
N LEU A 625 30.85 -28.86 -12.76
CA LEU A 625 30.67 -27.76 -11.82
C LEU A 625 29.38 -27.86 -10.99
N LEU A 626 28.42 -28.71 -11.37
CA LEU A 626 27.20 -28.94 -10.60
C LEU A 626 27.46 -29.62 -9.25
N GLU A 627 28.65 -30.20 -9.04
CA GLU A 627 29.08 -30.78 -7.76
C GLU A 627 29.84 -29.79 -6.87
N HIS A 628 30.19 -28.60 -7.40
CA HIS A 628 31.07 -27.68 -6.71
C HIS A 628 30.48 -27.24 -5.35
N PRO A 629 31.25 -27.19 -4.24
CA PRO A 629 30.71 -26.91 -2.90
C PRO A 629 30.11 -25.51 -2.77
N ASN A 630 30.69 -24.50 -3.42
CA ASN A 630 30.13 -23.14 -3.47
C ASN A 630 28.98 -23.02 -4.49
N LYS A 631 27.80 -22.62 -3.99
CA LYS A 631 26.56 -22.39 -4.76
C LYS A 631 26.76 -21.50 -5.98
N TRP A 632 27.64 -20.50 -5.88
CA TRP A 632 27.89 -19.57 -6.98
C TRP A 632 28.34 -20.29 -8.27
N HIS A 633 29.24 -21.27 -8.15
CA HIS A 633 29.75 -22.02 -9.30
C HIS A 633 28.66 -22.87 -9.95
N ARG A 634 27.85 -23.55 -9.14
CA ARG A 634 26.71 -24.36 -9.62
C ARG A 634 25.70 -23.48 -10.37
N GLN A 635 25.29 -22.37 -9.77
CA GLN A 635 24.34 -21.43 -10.40
C GLN A 635 24.89 -20.78 -11.67
N THR A 636 26.19 -20.46 -11.70
CA THR A 636 26.85 -19.92 -12.89
C THR A 636 26.90 -20.96 -14.00
N ALA A 637 27.24 -22.22 -13.69
CA ALA A 637 27.22 -23.32 -14.64
C ALA A 637 25.81 -23.54 -15.21
N LEU A 638 24.77 -23.57 -14.38
CA LEU A 638 23.37 -23.65 -14.83
C LEU A 638 23.01 -22.52 -15.80
N ARG A 639 23.40 -21.29 -15.48
CA ARG A 639 23.12 -20.13 -16.32
C ARG A 639 23.84 -20.22 -17.67
N VAL A 640 25.12 -20.60 -17.70
CA VAL A 640 25.87 -20.82 -18.96
C VAL A 640 25.27 -21.99 -19.76
N LEU A 641 24.90 -23.09 -19.11
CA LEU A 641 24.20 -24.21 -19.75
C LEU A 641 22.88 -23.76 -20.39
N ALA A 642 22.13 -22.89 -19.71
CA ALA A 642 20.90 -22.31 -20.23
C ALA A 642 21.13 -21.32 -21.39
N ASP A 643 22.27 -20.62 -21.40
CA ASP A 643 22.66 -19.76 -22.53
C ASP A 643 22.97 -20.63 -23.77
N ARG A 644 23.67 -21.76 -23.59
CA ARG A 644 24.06 -22.66 -24.69
C ARG A 644 22.95 -23.56 -25.19
N ARG A 645 22.11 -24.07 -24.29
CA ARG A 645 21.06 -25.08 -24.55
C ARG A 645 21.55 -26.31 -25.31
N ASP A 646 22.80 -26.68 -25.09
CA ASP A 646 23.43 -27.83 -25.75
C ASP A 646 22.77 -29.13 -25.28
N ARG A 647 22.13 -29.84 -26.21
CA ARG A 647 21.37 -31.07 -25.91
C ARG A 647 22.27 -32.31 -25.79
N SER A 648 23.56 -32.21 -26.12
CA SER A 648 24.51 -33.33 -26.05
C SER A 648 24.73 -33.85 -24.63
N ILE A 649 24.50 -33.01 -23.60
CA ILE A 649 24.66 -33.39 -22.19
C ILE A 649 23.46 -34.11 -21.58
N LEU A 650 22.31 -34.19 -22.29
CA LEU A 650 21.10 -34.79 -21.76
C LEU A 650 21.29 -36.26 -21.30
N PRO A 651 22.02 -37.14 -22.01
CA PRO A 651 22.29 -38.50 -21.54
C PRO A 651 23.05 -38.53 -20.21
N VAL A 652 24.04 -37.65 -20.05
CA VAL A 652 24.86 -37.55 -18.82
C VAL A 652 24.01 -37.07 -17.65
N LEU A 653 23.20 -36.02 -17.84
CA LEU A 653 22.31 -35.50 -16.80
C LEU A 653 21.26 -36.53 -16.38
N ARG A 654 20.71 -37.30 -17.34
CA ARG A 654 19.78 -38.40 -17.03
C ARG A 654 20.44 -39.53 -16.26
N LYS A 655 21.71 -39.83 -16.54
CA LYS A 655 22.49 -40.81 -15.76
C LYS A 655 22.64 -40.35 -14.31
N ILE A 656 23.05 -39.09 -14.10
CA ILE A 656 23.16 -38.50 -12.75
C ILE A 656 21.83 -38.62 -12.00
N LEU A 657 20.71 -38.24 -12.61
CA LEU A 657 19.37 -38.31 -12.00
C LEU A 657 18.86 -39.72 -11.70
N ARG A 658 19.51 -40.77 -12.22
CA ARG A 658 19.16 -42.17 -11.94
C ARG A 658 20.04 -42.80 -10.88
N GLU A 659 21.28 -42.32 -10.78
CA GLU A 659 22.33 -42.93 -9.96
C GLU A 659 22.63 -42.12 -8.69
N GLN A 660 22.22 -40.85 -8.62
CA GLN A 660 22.57 -39.93 -7.55
C GLN A 660 21.33 -39.31 -6.90
N ASP A 661 21.50 -38.81 -5.68
CA ASP A 661 20.50 -38.06 -4.92
C ASP A 661 21.07 -36.70 -4.44
N GLY A 662 20.37 -36.03 -3.52
CA GLY A 662 20.88 -34.86 -2.84
C GLY A 662 21.04 -33.63 -3.73
N GLN A 663 22.07 -32.83 -3.45
CA GLN A 663 22.28 -31.55 -4.15
C GLN A 663 22.62 -31.76 -5.62
N LEU A 664 23.47 -32.73 -5.95
CA LEU A 664 23.88 -32.99 -7.33
C LEU A 664 22.69 -33.38 -8.22
N ALA A 665 21.83 -34.28 -7.75
CA ALA A 665 20.63 -34.67 -8.49
C ALA A 665 19.71 -33.45 -8.74
N LEU A 666 19.56 -32.57 -7.76
CA LEU A 666 18.76 -31.36 -7.90
C LEU A 666 19.36 -30.38 -8.95
N GLU A 667 20.68 -30.21 -8.96
CA GLU A 667 21.35 -29.36 -9.94
C GLU A 667 21.27 -29.97 -11.36
N ALA A 668 21.40 -31.29 -11.47
CA ALA A 668 21.22 -32.01 -12.74
C ALA A 668 19.79 -31.91 -13.29
N LEU A 669 18.77 -31.90 -12.42
CA LEU A 669 17.38 -31.65 -12.78
C LEU A 669 17.23 -30.28 -13.44
N TRP A 670 17.78 -29.24 -12.82
CA TRP A 670 17.71 -27.88 -13.35
C TRP A 670 18.48 -27.75 -14.66
N ALA A 671 19.70 -28.29 -14.74
CA ALA A 671 20.48 -28.34 -15.98
C ALA A 671 19.72 -29.04 -17.11
N LEU A 672 19.04 -30.15 -16.80
CA LEU A 672 18.25 -30.92 -17.75
C LEU A 672 17.06 -30.11 -18.25
N ASN A 673 16.37 -29.40 -17.37
CA ASN A 673 15.27 -28.51 -17.75
C ASN A 673 15.74 -27.37 -18.66
N LEU A 674 16.81 -26.68 -18.25
CA LEU A 674 17.38 -25.54 -18.97
C LEU A 674 17.92 -25.91 -20.35
N SER A 675 18.35 -27.17 -20.52
CA SER A 675 18.83 -27.73 -21.79
C SER A 675 17.71 -28.40 -22.62
N GLY A 676 16.43 -28.20 -22.25
CA GLY A 676 15.28 -28.70 -23.02
C GLY A 676 15.04 -30.21 -22.91
N GLY A 677 15.51 -30.85 -21.84
CA GLY A 677 15.38 -32.30 -21.63
C GLY A 677 14.11 -32.75 -20.89
N MET A 678 13.32 -31.83 -20.34
CA MET A 678 12.15 -32.14 -19.50
C MET A 678 10.93 -32.60 -20.32
N THR A 679 11.00 -33.81 -20.89
CA THR A 679 9.88 -34.48 -21.55
C THR A 679 8.93 -35.12 -20.53
N ASP A 680 7.72 -35.51 -20.95
CA ASP A 680 6.76 -36.18 -20.05
C ASP A 680 7.28 -37.52 -19.51
N ASN A 681 8.03 -38.30 -20.30
CA ASN A 681 8.63 -39.54 -19.83
C ASN A 681 9.66 -39.28 -18.72
N VAL A 682 10.51 -38.26 -18.91
CA VAL A 682 11.49 -37.86 -17.90
C VAL A 682 10.79 -37.32 -16.66
N ALA A 683 9.78 -36.46 -16.82
CA ALA A 683 9.02 -35.94 -15.69
C ALA A 683 8.34 -37.04 -14.87
N ARG A 684 7.80 -38.08 -15.52
CA ARG A 684 7.21 -39.25 -14.84
C ARG A 684 8.24 -40.05 -14.04
N GLU A 685 9.44 -40.26 -14.59
CA GLU A 685 10.58 -40.87 -13.87
C GLU A 685 10.90 -40.03 -12.61
N LEU A 686 11.00 -38.71 -12.76
CA LEU A 686 11.42 -37.80 -11.69
C LEU A 686 10.38 -37.54 -10.61
N LEU A 687 9.08 -37.68 -10.92
CA LEU A 687 8.01 -37.67 -9.91
C LEU A 687 8.10 -38.85 -8.93
N ALA A 688 8.86 -39.90 -9.27
CA ALA A 688 9.13 -41.05 -8.42
C ALA A 688 10.56 -41.06 -7.85
N HIS A 689 11.35 -40.01 -8.05
CA HIS A 689 12.72 -39.92 -7.56
C HIS A 689 12.78 -39.99 -6.03
N GLU A 690 13.82 -40.60 -5.45
CA GLU A 690 13.98 -40.76 -3.99
C GLU A 690 14.15 -39.42 -3.25
N ASP A 691 14.97 -38.52 -3.80
CA ASP A 691 15.16 -37.16 -3.25
C ASP A 691 13.88 -36.30 -3.36
N PRO A 692 13.34 -35.78 -2.23
CA PRO A 692 12.11 -34.99 -2.23
C PRO A 692 12.24 -33.64 -2.93
N HIS A 693 13.42 -33.03 -2.97
CA HIS A 693 13.62 -31.76 -3.66
C HIS A 693 13.62 -31.93 -5.19
N VAL A 694 14.08 -33.07 -5.71
CA VAL A 694 13.93 -33.43 -7.13
C VAL A 694 12.45 -33.55 -7.48
N ARG A 695 11.65 -34.25 -6.65
CA ARG A 695 10.19 -34.32 -6.83
C ARG A 695 9.54 -32.94 -6.77
N LEU A 696 9.85 -32.15 -5.74
CA LEU A 696 9.34 -30.78 -5.55
C LEU A 696 9.58 -29.91 -6.80
N TRP A 697 10.81 -29.87 -7.29
CA TRP A 697 11.15 -29.04 -8.45
C TRP A 697 10.55 -29.57 -9.74
N THR A 698 10.46 -30.89 -9.91
CA THR A 698 9.72 -31.49 -11.03
C THR A 698 8.27 -31.01 -11.03
N ILE A 699 7.60 -31.02 -9.87
CA ILE A 699 6.22 -30.54 -9.71
C ILE A 699 6.11 -29.04 -10.03
N ARG A 700 7.05 -28.21 -9.54
CA ARG A 700 7.08 -26.77 -9.85
C ARG A 700 7.23 -26.49 -11.34
N LEU A 701 8.18 -27.15 -12.00
CA LEU A 701 8.43 -26.99 -13.43
C LEU A 701 7.22 -27.45 -14.28
N LEU A 702 6.54 -28.52 -13.87
CA LEU A 702 5.28 -28.95 -14.50
C LEU A 702 4.14 -27.95 -14.26
N GLY A 703 4.00 -27.46 -13.03
CA GLY A 703 2.98 -26.44 -12.67
C GLY A 703 3.19 -25.10 -13.38
N ASP A 704 4.43 -24.76 -13.72
CA ASP A 704 4.77 -23.55 -14.47
C ASP A 704 4.25 -23.57 -15.91
N ARG A 705 4.05 -24.76 -16.50
CA ARG A 705 3.44 -24.94 -17.83
C ARG A 705 1.97 -24.58 -17.86
N LYS A 706 1.28 -24.51 -16.71
CA LYS A 706 -0.18 -24.27 -16.55
C LYS A 706 -1.08 -25.34 -17.17
N SER A 707 -0.54 -26.24 -17.98
CA SER A 707 -1.18 -27.46 -18.48
C SER A 707 -0.15 -28.60 -18.53
N VAL A 708 -0.63 -29.83 -18.43
CA VAL A 708 0.18 -31.05 -18.52
C VAL A 708 -0.60 -32.12 -19.27
N SER A 709 0.08 -33.14 -19.80
CA SER A 709 -0.60 -34.27 -20.43
C SER A 709 -1.43 -35.07 -19.40
N PRO A 710 -2.43 -35.84 -19.86
CA PRO A 710 -3.23 -36.69 -18.97
C PRO A 710 -2.37 -37.65 -18.13
N ALA A 711 -1.30 -38.23 -18.71
CA ALA A 711 -0.41 -39.15 -18.01
C ALA A 711 0.31 -38.46 -16.83
N ILE A 712 0.81 -37.25 -17.04
CA ILE A 712 1.43 -36.45 -15.97
C ILE A 712 0.40 -36.02 -14.93
N GLY A 713 -0.79 -35.60 -15.37
CA GLY A 713 -1.90 -35.26 -14.48
C GLY A 713 -2.23 -36.41 -13.52
N THR A 714 -2.38 -37.62 -14.04
CA THR A 714 -2.60 -38.83 -13.23
C THR A 714 -1.43 -39.09 -12.27
N GLY A 715 -0.19 -38.91 -12.72
CA GLY A 715 1.00 -39.05 -11.87
C GLY A 715 1.02 -38.08 -10.69
N LEU A 716 0.71 -36.79 -10.92
CA LEU A 716 0.63 -35.78 -9.87
C LEU A 716 -0.49 -36.06 -8.87
N VAL A 717 -1.67 -36.47 -9.35
CA VAL A 717 -2.80 -36.85 -8.50
C VAL A 717 -2.45 -38.05 -7.61
N ALA A 718 -1.81 -39.07 -8.18
CA ALA A 718 -1.40 -40.25 -7.44
C ALA A 718 -0.30 -39.93 -6.41
N LEU A 719 0.65 -39.05 -6.75
CA LEU A 719 1.69 -38.61 -5.83
C LEU A 719 1.09 -37.86 -4.63
N ALA A 720 0.10 -37.00 -4.86
CA ALA A 720 -0.58 -36.24 -3.81
C ALA A 720 -1.27 -37.11 -2.74
N THR A 721 -1.52 -38.39 -3.00
CA THR A 721 -2.08 -39.33 -2.02
C THR A 721 -1.03 -39.89 -1.06
N ARG A 722 0.22 -40.02 -1.51
CA ARG A 722 1.25 -40.80 -0.82
C ARG A 722 2.49 -40.02 -0.43
N GLU A 723 2.60 -38.75 -0.83
CA GLU A 723 3.81 -37.94 -0.63
C GLU A 723 4.06 -37.66 0.86
N PRO A 724 5.15 -38.20 1.45
CA PRO A 724 5.38 -38.05 2.89
C PRO A 724 5.98 -36.69 3.28
N TYR A 725 6.61 -35.96 2.36
CA TYR A 725 7.31 -34.72 2.68
C TYR A 725 6.42 -33.47 2.52
N ALA A 726 6.25 -32.72 3.61
CA ALA A 726 5.37 -31.56 3.66
C ALA A 726 5.75 -30.45 2.66
N GLU A 727 7.05 -30.20 2.40
CA GLU A 727 7.47 -29.22 1.37
C GLU A 727 7.03 -29.64 -0.04
N VAL A 728 7.02 -30.94 -0.34
CA VAL A 728 6.55 -31.45 -1.64
C VAL A 728 5.03 -31.31 -1.74
N ARG A 729 4.29 -31.63 -0.67
CA ARG A 729 2.83 -31.39 -0.58
C ARG A 729 2.48 -29.90 -0.73
N SER A 730 3.27 -29.01 -0.13
CA SER A 730 3.15 -27.56 -0.29
C SER A 730 3.32 -27.13 -1.75
N GLN A 731 4.32 -27.66 -2.46
CA GLN A 731 4.50 -27.37 -3.89
C GLN A 731 3.41 -28.00 -4.78
N LEU A 732 2.87 -29.17 -4.42
CA LEU A 732 1.69 -29.75 -5.09
C LEU A 732 0.48 -28.81 -4.93
N ALA A 733 0.24 -28.25 -3.75
CA ALA A 733 -0.82 -27.27 -3.53
C ALA A 733 -0.61 -26.00 -4.35
N CYS A 734 0.61 -25.47 -4.41
CA CYS A 734 0.97 -24.33 -5.27
C CYS A 734 0.67 -24.63 -6.75
N SER A 735 1.08 -25.81 -7.22
CA SER A 735 0.93 -26.23 -8.63
C SER A 735 -0.52 -26.55 -8.99
N ALA A 736 -1.29 -27.12 -8.06
CA ALA A 736 -2.72 -27.37 -8.24
C ALA A 736 -3.49 -26.08 -8.54
N ARG A 737 -3.12 -24.94 -7.92
CA ARG A 737 -3.72 -23.64 -8.25
C ARG A 737 -3.53 -23.27 -9.74
N ARG A 738 -2.39 -23.63 -10.32
CA ARG A 738 -2.00 -23.27 -11.69
C ARG A 738 -2.57 -24.21 -12.75
N LEU A 739 -2.87 -25.46 -12.39
CA LEU A 739 -3.33 -26.49 -13.32
C LEU A 739 -4.85 -26.44 -13.57
N PRO A 740 -5.34 -27.06 -14.65
CA PRO A 740 -6.78 -27.12 -14.96
C PRO A 740 -7.58 -27.87 -13.87
N VAL A 741 -8.87 -27.55 -13.77
CA VAL A 741 -9.75 -28.02 -12.67
C VAL A 741 -9.78 -29.55 -12.50
N ASN A 742 -9.73 -30.30 -13.61
CA ASN A 742 -9.76 -31.77 -13.64
C ASN A 742 -8.50 -32.43 -13.07
N ILE A 743 -7.40 -31.68 -12.90
CA ILE A 743 -6.17 -32.14 -12.25
C ILE A 743 -6.04 -31.49 -10.87
N SER A 744 -6.37 -30.19 -10.79
CA SER A 744 -6.31 -29.37 -9.59
C SER A 744 -7.13 -29.93 -8.43
N LEU A 745 -8.43 -30.19 -8.63
CA LEU A 745 -9.30 -30.63 -7.54
C LEU A 745 -8.96 -32.04 -7.03
N PRO A 746 -8.61 -33.03 -7.87
CA PRO A 746 -8.12 -34.31 -7.37
C PRO A 746 -6.82 -34.22 -6.56
N ILE A 747 -5.85 -33.40 -6.97
CA ILE A 747 -4.63 -33.13 -6.16
C ILE A 747 -5.04 -32.57 -4.79
N VAL A 748 -5.85 -31.51 -4.77
CA VAL A 748 -6.26 -30.87 -3.52
C VAL A 748 -7.05 -31.82 -2.62
N ARG A 749 -7.96 -32.62 -3.19
CA ARG A 749 -8.73 -33.62 -2.46
C ARG A 749 -7.83 -34.62 -1.76
N ASN A 750 -6.79 -35.11 -2.45
CA ASN A 750 -5.82 -36.05 -1.87
C ASN A 750 -4.97 -35.39 -0.78
N LEU A 751 -4.50 -34.16 -1.01
CA LEU A 751 -3.74 -33.41 0.00
C LEU A 751 -4.56 -33.09 1.26
N LEU A 752 -5.87 -32.85 1.13
CA LEU A 752 -6.76 -32.62 2.28
C LEU A 752 -6.91 -33.85 3.18
N ALA A 753 -6.48 -35.04 2.74
CA ALA A 753 -6.49 -36.27 3.54
C ALA A 753 -5.23 -36.43 4.43
N HIS A 754 -4.21 -35.57 4.27
CA HIS A 754 -3.01 -35.55 5.12
C HIS A 754 -3.29 -34.81 6.43
N ASN A 755 -3.77 -35.55 7.44
CA ASN A 755 -4.17 -35.00 8.73
C ASN A 755 -3.01 -34.30 9.48
N GLU A 756 -1.78 -34.72 9.22
CA GLU A 756 -0.55 -34.13 9.76
C GLU A 756 -0.37 -32.65 9.40
N ASP A 757 -1.00 -32.17 8.31
CA ASP A 757 -0.85 -30.79 7.83
C ASP A 757 -1.83 -29.81 8.50
N ILE A 758 -2.67 -30.24 9.43
CA ILE A 758 -3.71 -29.39 10.05
C ILE A 758 -3.15 -28.13 10.72
N ASN A 759 -1.94 -28.23 11.29
CA ASN A 759 -1.26 -27.15 12.00
C ASN A 759 -0.08 -26.58 11.19
N ASP A 760 0.12 -27.02 9.95
CA ASP A 760 1.13 -26.45 9.07
C ASP A 760 0.79 -24.98 8.77
N LEU A 761 1.81 -24.12 8.75
CA LEU A 761 1.60 -22.68 8.61
C LEU A 761 1.26 -22.25 7.18
N HIS A 762 1.60 -23.05 6.17
CA HIS A 762 1.35 -22.72 4.76
C HIS A 762 0.26 -23.58 4.09
N ILE A 763 0.37 -24.92 4.18
CA ILE A 763 -0.43 -25.89 3.43
C ILE A 763 -1.95 -25.61 3.51
N PRO A 764 -2.57 -25.37 4.68
CA PRO A 764 -4.01 -25.13 4.75
C PRO A 764 -4.49 -23.94 3.91
N LEU A 765 -3.70 -22.86 3.82
CA LEU A 765 -4.02 -21.71 2.98
C LEU A 765 -3.67 -21.94 1.51
N LEU A 766 -2.61 -22.68 1.19
CA LEU A 766 -2.30 -23.06 -0.20
C LEU A 766 -3.42 -23.91 -0.80
N LEU A 767 -3.92 -24.89 -0.04
CA LEU A 767 -5.06 -25.71 -0.44
C LEU A 767 -6.33 -24.86 -0.61
N TRP A 768 -6.55 -23.90 0.29
CA TRP A 768 -7.63 -22.91 0.13
C TRP A 768 -7.48 -22.11 -1.17
N TRP A 769 -6.32 -21.52 -1.44
CA TRP A 769 -6.10 -20.70 -2.63
C TRP A 769 -6.15 -21.52 -3.93
N ALA A 770 -5.79 -22.80 -3.89
CA ALA A 770 -5.97 -23.70 -5.01
C ALA A 770 -7.46 -23.89 -5.33
N ILE A 771 -8.31 -24.17 -4.33
CA ILE A 771 -9.77 -24.29 -4.51
C ILE A 771 -10.39 -22.96 -4.92
N GLU A 772 -10.04 -21.87 -4.24
CA GLU A 772 -10.57 -20.52 -4.47
C GLU A 772 -10.35 -20.09 -5.92
N SER A 773 -9.17 -20.38 -6.48
CA SER A 773 -8.85 -20.06 -7.88
C SER A 773 -9.76 -20.74 -8.90
N LYS A 774 -10.49 -21.80 -8.51
CA LYS A 774 -11.46 -22.51 -9.36
C LYS A 774 -12.91 -22.14 -9.06
N ALA A 775 -13.16 -21.42 -7.96
CA ALA A 775 -14.50 -21.18 -7.43
C ALA A 775 -15.40 -20.33 -8.32
N GLY A 776 -14.84 -19.46 -9.17
CA GLY A 776 -15.64 -18.67 -10.14
C GLY A 776 -16.32 -19.56 -11.18
N ASP A 777 -15.52 -20.20 -12.04
CA ASP A 777 -16.06 -20.90 -13.21
C ASP A 777 -16.44 -22.37 -12.93
N ASN A 778 -16.07 -22.92 -11.76
CA ASN A 778 -16.18 -24.36 -11.47
C ASN A 778 -16.87 -24.68 -10.14
N HIS A 779 -17.85 -23.85 -9.73
CA HIS A 779 -18.59 -24.07 -8.48
C HIS A 779 -19.24 -25.46 -8.39
N ARG A 780 -19.74 -26.03 -9.51
CA ARG A 780 -20.35 -27.37 -9.53
C ARG A 780 -19.34 -28.45 -9.16
N GLN A 781 -18.16 -28.44 -9.80
CA GLN A 781 -17.09 -29.41 -9.56
C GLN A 781 -16.57 -29.33 -8.12
N ILE A 782 -16.56 -28.14 -7.52
CA ILE A 782 -16.19 -27.97 -6.10
C ILE A 782 -17.27 -28.54 -5.18
N VAL A 783 -18.56 -28.25 -5.43
CA VAL A 783 -19.66 -28.83 -4.65
C VAL A 783 -19.68 -30.35 -4.75
N GLU A 784 -19.30 -30.90 -5.91
CA GLU A 784 -19.24 -32.36 -6.13
C GLU A 784 -18.27 -33.08 -5.17
N LEU A 785 -17.17 -32.43 -4.75
CA LEU A 785 -16.26 -32.97 -3.74
C LEU A 785 -16.98 -33.32 -2.43
N PHE A 786 -18.03 -32.55 -2.09
CA PHE A 786 -18.81 -32.67 -0.87
C PHE A 786 -19.97 -33.68 -0.98
N ARG A 787 -20.14 -34.38 -2.11
CA ARG A 787 -21.06 -35.54 -2.14
C ARG A 787 -20.49 -36.75 -1.39
N ASP A 788 -19.18 -36.83 -1.30
CA ASP A 788 -18.49 -37.87 -0.55
C ASP A 788 -18.54 -37.57 0.96
N LYS A 789 -19.30 -38.37 1.71
CA LYS A 789 -19.52 -38.15 3.16
C LYS A 789 -18.21 -38.18 3.98
N PRO A 790 -17.28 -39.13 3.77
CA PRO A 790 -15.95 -39.11 4.37
C PRO A 790 -15.18 -37.80 4.19
N PHE A 791 -15.27 -37.13 3.02
CA PHE A 791 -14.55 -35.88 2.75
C PHE A 791 -14.88 -34.77 3.77
N TRP A 792 -16.14 -34.65 4.20
CA TRP A 792 -16.55 -33.71 5.24
C TRP A 792 -15.84 -33.93 6.57
N ASN A 793 -15.46 -35.19 6.84
CA ASN A 793 -14.89 -35.57 8.11
C ASN A 793 -13.39 -35.37 8.20
N LEU A 794 -12.73 -35.01 7.10
CA LEU A 794 -11.30 -34.70 7.09
C LEU A 794 -11.00 -33.49 8.01
N PRO A 795 -10.03 -33.59 8.95
CA PRO A 795 -9.64 -32.53 9.85
C PRO A 795 -9.33 -31.18 9.17
N LEU A 796 -8.60 -31.20 8.05
CA LEU A 796 -8.31 -29.99 7.26
C LEU A 796 -9.59 -29.37 6.69
N VAL A 797 -10.54 -30.19 6.22
CA VAL A 797 -11.81 -29.71 5.66
C VAL A 797 -12.64 -29.01 6.74
N LYS A 798 -12.83 -29.66 7.91
CA LYS A 798 -13.60 -29.09 9.03
C LYS A 798 -13.03 -27.78 9.52
N THR A 799 -11.71 -27.74 9.72
CA THR A 799 -11.03 -26.62 10.38
C THR A 799 -10.81 -25.44 9.44
N HIS A 800 -10.43 -25.71 8.18
CA HIS A 800 -9.88 -24.69 7.29
C HIS A 800 -10.70 -24.44 6.03
N LEU A 801 -11.55 -25.39 5.59
CA LEU A 801 -12.23 -25.28 4.29
C LEU A 801 -13.69 -24.84 4.39
N LEU A 802 -14.49 -25.45 5.26
CA LEU A 802 -15.97 -25.26 5.28
C LEU A 802 -16.39 -23.79 5.40
N ASP A 803 -15.82 -23.05 6.36
CA ASP A 803 -16.10 -21.63 6.56
C ASP A 803 -15.72 -20.79 5.33
N ARG A 804 -14.57 -21.09 4.71
CA ARG A 804 -14.02 -20.32 3.60
C ARG A 804 -14.80 -20.54 2.31
N ILE A 805 -15.17 -21.78 1.98
CA ILE A 805 -15.81 -22.09 0.70
C ILE A 805 -17.21 -21.46 0.59
N ILE A 806 -18.04 -21.62 1.62
CA ILE A 806 -19.37 -21.00 1.62
C ILE A 806 -19.28 -19.47 1.69
N ARG A 807 -18.30 -18.93 2.42
CA ARG A 807 -18.02 -17.49 2.46
C ARG A 807 -17.64 -16.96 1.08
N ARG A 808 -16.84 -17.69 0.30
CA ARG A 808 -16.41 -17.31 -1.05
C ARG A 808 -17.58 -17.28 -2.03
N PHE A 809 -18.45 -18.29 -1.99
CA PHE A 809 -19.65 -18.32 -2.82
C PHE A 809 -20.63 -17.21 -2.42
N ALA A 810 -20.88 -17.05 -1.13
CA ALA A 810 -21.70 -15.97 -0.59
C ALA A 810 -21.18 -14.56 -0.94
N LEU A 811 -19.86 -14.34 -0.91
CA LEU A 811 -19.25 -13.04 -1.22
C LEU A 811 -19.26 -12.69 -2.72
N SER A 812 -19.24 -13.69 -3.59
CA SER A 812 -19.45 -13.49 -5.04
C SER A 812 -20.86 -12.96 -5.30
N GLY A 813 -21.86 -13.56 -4.64
CA GLY A 813 -23.25 -13.15 -4.73
C GLY A 813 -23.95 -13.61 -6.02
N SER A 814 -23.28 -14.28 -6.95
CA SER A 814 -23.95 -14.83 -8.14
C SER A 814 -25.03 -15.85 -7.74
N ARG A 815 -26.15 -15.92 -8.48
CA ARG A 815 -27.22 -16.90 -8.19
C ARG A 815 -26.69 -18.33 -8.16
N GLN A 816 -25.77 -18.69 -9.05
CA GLN A 816 -25.16 -20.02 -9.10
C GLN A 816 -24.33 -20.31 -7.84
N ASP A 817 -23.57 -19.33 -7.35
CA ASP A 817 -22.81 -19.47 -6.10
C ASP A 817 -23.71 -19.52 -4.87
N LEU A 818 -24.82 -18.76 -4.85
CA LEU A 818 -25.81 -18.85 -3.77
C LEU A 818 -26.52 -20.21 -3.77
N LEU A 819 -26.80 -20.78 -4.94
CA LEU A 819 -27.30 -22.16 -5.06
C LEU A 819 -26.24 -23.18 -4.61
N ALA A 820 -24.96 -22.95 -4.90
CA ALA A 820 -23.87 -23.76 -4.37
C ALA A 820 -23.82 -23.71 -2.83
N CYS A 821 -24.08 -22.55 -2.21
CA CYS A 821 -24.24 -22.44 -0.75
C CYS A 821 -25.40 -23.33 -0.24
N ALA A 822 -26.53 -23.34 -0.96
CA ALA A 822 -27.67 -24.17 -0.61
C ALA A 822 -27.31 -25.66 -0.68
N SER A 823 -26.66 -26.08 -1.77
CA SER A 823 -26.20 -27.45 -1.95
C SER A 823 -25.22 -27.88 -0.86
N LEU A 824 -24.25 -27.03 -0.48
CA LEU A 824 -23.33 -27.32 0.63
C LEU A 824 -24.08 -27.54 1.94
N LEU A 825 -25.03 -26.68 2.30
CA LEU A 825 -25.84 -26.83 3.51
C LEU A 825 -26.70 -28.10 3.51
N GLN A 826 -27.21 -28.50 2.34
CA GLN A 826 -28.01 -29.72 2.17
C GLN A 826 -27.16 -31.00 2.24
N LEU A 827 -25.95 -30.97 1.65
CA LEU A 827 -25.01 -32.09 1.64
C LEU A 827 -24.31 -32.30 2.99
N ALA A 828 -24.30 -31.28 3.86
CA ALA A 828 -23.67 -31.35 5.17
C ALA A 828 -24.23 -32.53 6.01
N PRO A 829 -23.39 -33.50 6.41
CA PRO A 829 -23.86 -34.77 6.98
C PRO A 829 -24.31 -34.68 8.45
N ASN A 830 -24.01 -33.59 9.15
CA ASN A 830 -24.41 -33.39 10.55
C ASN A 830 -24.59 -31.90 10.89
N PRO A 831 -25.25 -31.57 12.03
CA PRO A 831 -25.48 -30.18 12.45
C PRO A 831 -24.21 -29.35 12.69
N GLY A 832 -23.11 -29.97 13.12
CA GLY A 832 -21.84 -29.26 13.35
C GLY A 832 -21.23 -28.69 12.06
N HIS A 833 -21.30 -29.45 10.97
CA HIS A 833 -20.88 -28.96 9.66
C HIS A 833 -21.79 -27.84 9.16
N GLN A 834 -23.11 -27.99 9.35
CA GLN A 834 -24.08 -26.93 9.01
C GLN A 834 -23.80 -25.63 9.77
N GLN A 835 -23.54 -25.70 11.08
CA GLN A 835 -23.19 -24.53 11.89
C GLN A 835 -21.91 -23.83 11.40
N THR A 836 -20.89 -24.60 11.02
CA THR A 836 -19.63 -24.05 10.48
C THR A 836 -19.87 -23.34 9.15
N LEU A 837 -20.69 -23.94 8.27
CA LEU A 837 -21.09 -23.32 7.01
C LEU A 837 -21.88 -22.03 7.24
N ILE A 838 -22.89 -22.05 8.13
CA ILE A 838 -23.68 -20.86 8.47
C ILE A 838 -22.78 -19.74 9.01
N LYS A 839 -21.81 -20.06 9.88
CA LYS A 839 -20.84 -19.07 10.39
C LYS A 839 -20.03 -18.43 9.25
N GLY A 840 -19.57 -19.22 8.28
CA GLY A 840 -18.87 -18.72 7.09
C GLY A 840 -19.75 -17.84 6.21
N PHE A 841 -21.00 -18.26 6.01
CA PHE A 841 -22.01 -17.50 5.28
C PHE A 841 -22.28 -16.14 5.93
N GLU A 842 -22.44 -16.09 7.26
CA GLU A 842 -22.67 -14.84 7.99
C GLU A 842 -21.49 -13.87 7.90
N LYS A 843 -20.25 -14.39 7.93
CA LYS A 843 -19.05 -13.57 7.72
C LYS A 843 -19.04 -12.90 6.34
N ALA A 844 -19.63 -13.51 5.31
CA ALA A 844 -19.73 -12.90 3.98
C ALA A 844 -20.63 -11.66 3.98
N PHE A 845 -21.66 -11.65 4.83
CA PHE A 845 -22.68 -10.60 4.86
C PHE A 845 -22.55 -9.63 6.03
N SER A 846 -21.47 -9.71 6.81
CA SER A 846 -21.19 -8.70 7.85
C SER A 846 -21.11 -7.31 7.21
N GLY A 847 -22.05 -6.43 7.56
CA GLY A 847 -22.19 -5.09 7.00
C GLY A 847 -22.80 -5.00 5.58
N ARG A 848 -23.39 -6.09 5.05
CA ARG A 848 -24.06 -6.13 3.73
C ARG A 848 -25.53 -6.53 3.86
N SER A 849 -26.35 -6.13 2.88
CA SER A 849 -27.72 -6.64 2.77
C SER A 849 -27.70 -8.09 2.26
N LEU A 850 -28.64 -8.89 2.76
CA LEU A 850 -28.88 -10.32 2.49
C LEU A 850 -30.21 -10.50 1.71
N ALA A 851 -30.70 -9.44 1.08
CA ALA A 851 -31.96 -9.51 0.34
C ALA A 851 -31.82 -10.46 -0.87
N ASN A 852 -32.85 -11.28 -1.13
CA ASN A 852 -32.93 -12.26 -2.23
C ASN A 852 -31.96 -13.46 -2.18
N LEU A 853 -31.92 -14.16 -1.06
CA LEU A 853 -31.41 -15.54 -1.09
C LEU A 853 -32.38 -16.42 -1.89
N PRO A 854 -31.88 -17.32 -2.78
CA PRO A 854 -32.74 -18.30 -3.43
C PRO A 854 -33.56 -19.10 -2.41
N ASP A 855 -34.81 -19.43 -2.73
CA ASP A 855 -35.70 -20.18 -1.82
C ASP A 855 -35.04 -21.48 -1.33
N GLN A 856 -34.26 -22.15 -2.19
CA GLN A 856 -33.51 -23.34 -1.79
C GLN A 856 -32.47 -23.04 -0.69
N LEU A 857 -31.80 -21.89 -0.77
CA LEU A 857 -30.81 -21.46 0.22
C LEU A 857 -31.51 -21.08 1.53
N VAL A 858 -32.63 -20.35 1.45
CA VAL A 858 -33.46 -20.01 2.62
C VAL A 858 -33.93 -21.27 3.35
N ALA A 859 -34.48 -22.24 2.60
CA ALA A 859 -34.92 -23.52 3.14
C ALA A 859 -33.76 -24.31 3.76
N ALA A 860 -32.59 -24.33 3.10
CA ALA A 860 -31.39 -24.99 3.61
C ALA A 860 -30.88 -24.34 4.90
N ILE A 861 -30.85 -23.00 4.98
CA ILE A 861 -30.46 -22.25 6.19
C ILE A 861 -31.44 -22.55 7.33
N LYS A 862 -32.75 -22.51 7.06
CA LYS A 862 -33.79 -22.83 8.06
C LYS A 862 -33.59 -24.25 8.61
N LYS A 863 -33.37 -25.23 7.75
CA LYS A 863 -33.11 -26.63 8.15
C LYS A 863 -31.80 -26.78 8.94
N ALA A 864 -30.81 -25.94 8.64
CA ALA A 864 -29.53 -25.87 9.36
C ALA A 864 -29.59 -25.11 10.71
N GLY A 865 -30.79 -24.77 11.20
CA GLY A 865 -30.98 -24.07 12.48
C GLY A 865 -31.18 -22.55 12.36
N GLY A 866 -31.39 -22.02 11.15
CA GLY A 866 -31.81 -20.63 10.89
C GLY A 866 -30.71 -19.55 10.98
N GLY A 867 -29.57 -19.86 11.59
CA GLY A 867 -28.44 -18.93 11.81
C GLY A 867 -28.70 -17.89 12.90
N SER A 868 -27.95 -16.79 12.88
CA SER A 868 -28.10 -15.66 13.81
C SER A 868 -29.48 -15.02 13.72
N ILE A 869 -29.87 -14.29 14.78
CA ILE A 869 -31.13 -13.53 14.81
C ILE A 869 -31.25 -12.60 13.60
N THR A 870 -30.15 -12.01 13.13
CA THR A 870 -30.10 -11.17 11.93
C THR A 870 -30.52 -11.95 10.68
N LEU A 871 -30.02 -13.17 10.51
CA LEU A 871 -30.34 -14.03 9.37
C LEU A 871 -31.77 -14.59 9.48
N GLN A 872 -32.21 -14.94 10.68
CA GLN A 872 -33.57 -15.42 10.97
C GLN A 872 -34.62 -14.31 10.76
N LEU A 873 -34.31 -13.07 11.15
CA LEU A 873 -35.17 -11.90 10.92
C LEU A 873 -35.38 -11.66 9.44
N ARG A 874 -34.31 -11.81 8.64
CA ARG A 874 -34.36 -11.70 7.18
C ARG A 874 -35.18 -12.81 6.50
N GLN A 875 -35.34 -13.95 7.16
CA GLN A 875 -36.22 -15.04 6.72
C GLN A 875 -37.68 -14.85 7.15
N GLY A 876 -38.00 -13.79 7.91
CA GLY A 876 -39.34 -13.55 8.43
C GLY A 876 -39.74 -14.50 9.55
N LEU A 877 -38.80 -15.11 10.29
CA LEU A 877 -39.15 -16.00 11.39
C LEU A 877 -39.82 -15.21 12.55
N PRO A 878 -40.98 -15.65 13.08
CA PRO A 878 -41.75 -14.89 14.07
C PRO A 878 -40.98 -14.55 15.35
N GLU A 879 -40.24 -15.51 15.92
CA GLU A 879 -39.47 -15.29 17.15
C GLU A 879 -38.30 -14.31 16.95
N ALA A 880 -37.64 -14.36 15.79
CA ALA A 880 -36.58 -13.40 15.46
C ALA A 880 -37.15 -12.00 15.23
N THR A 881 -38.32 -11.92 14.60
CA THR A 881 -39.09 -10.67 14.46
C THR A 881 -39.38 -10.07 15.83
N ARG A 882 -39.97 -10.85 16.75
CA ARG A 882 -40.28 -10.38 18.12
C ARG A 882 -39.03 -9.86 18.83
N LYS A 883 -37.93 -10.61 18.82
CA LYS A 883 -36.65 -10.19 19.43
C LYS A 883 -36.08 -8.91 18.79
N ALA A 884 -36.16 -8.80 17.46
CA ALA A 884 -35.69 -7.62 16.75
C ALA A 884 -36.52 -6.38 17.09
N LEU A 885 -37.85 -6.50 17.14
CA LEU A 885 -38.76 -5.41 17.51
C LEU A 885 -38.53 -4.94 18.94
N LEU A 886 -38.30 -5.86 19.89
CA LEU A 886 -37.93 -5.54 21.27
C LEU A 886 -36.60 -4.77 21.30
N THR A 887 -35.59 -5.25 20.58
CA THR A 887 -34.26 -4.61 20.51
C THR A 887 -34.34 -3.21 19.89
N VAL A 888 -35.09 -3.04 18.80
CA VAL A 888 -35.26 -1.73 18.14
C VAL A 888 -35.98 -0.73 19.06
N SER A 889 -36.97 -1.22 19.82
CA SER A 889 -37.76 -0.41 20.75
C SER A 889 -37.00 -0.01 22.01
N ASP A 890 -36.01 -0.79 22.43
CA ASP A 890 -35.20 -0.51 23.61
C ASP A 890 -34.19 0.62 23.36
N PRO A 891 -34.32 1.78 24.05
CA PRO A 891 -33.38 2.88 23.91
C PRO A 891 -31.97 2.58 24.43
N GLN A 892 -31.82 1.57 25.31
CA GLN A 892 -30.54 1.15 25.90
C GLN A 892 -29.84 0.05 25.08
N ALA A 893 -30.56 -0.61 24.18
CA ALA A 893 -29.97 -1.62 23.31
C ALA A 893 -28.89 -1.04 22.38
N ASN A 894 -27.93 -1.90 22.00
CA ASN A 894 -26.79 -1.51 21.18
C ASN A 894 -27.22 -0.82 19.87
N LYS A 895 -26.75 0.41 19.65
CA LYS A 895 -27.11 1.25 18.49
C LYS A 895 -26.87 0.55 17.15
N ALA A 896 -25.74 -0.14 16.99
CA ALA A 896 -25.40 -0.82 15.74
C ALA A 896 -26.36 -1.99 15.45
N GLN A 897 -26.74 -2.73 16.49
CA GLN A 897 -27.71 -3.83 16.39
C GLN A 897 -29.12 -3.30 16.03
N ARG A 898 -29.55 -2.21 16.67
CA ARG A 898 -30.83 -1.53 16.33
C ARG A 898 -30.86 -1.06 14.89
N LEU A 899 -29.78 -0.43 14.43
CA LEU A 899 -29.66 0.05 13.04
C LEU A 899 -29.72 -1.10 12.04
N ALA A 900 -29.07 -2.23 12.34
CA ALA A 900 -29.12 -3.43 11.52
C ALA A 900 -30.55 -3.98 11.41
N PHE A 901 -31.27 -4.11 12.53
CA PHE A 901 -32.64 -4.61 12.54
C PHE A 901 -33.65 -3.67 11.86
N ILE A 902 -33.55 -2.36 12.05
CA ILE A 902 -34.41 -1.37 11.36
C ILE A 902 -34.30 -1.52 9.84
N ARG A 903 -33.07 -1.63 9.33
CA ARG A 903 -32.82 -1.81 7.89
C ARG A 903 -33.43 -3.11 7.38
N ILE A 904 -33.24 -4.20 8.12
CA ILE A 904 -33.80 -5.52 7.77
C ILE A 904 -35.33 -5.47 7.72
N LEU A 905 -35.98 -4.85 8.70
CA LEU A 905 -37.44 -4.76 8.76
C LEU A 905 -38.00 -3.99 7.56
N GLY A 906 -37.28 -2.97 7.06
CA GLY A 906 -37.62 -2.28 5.80
C GLY A 906 -37.43 -3.15 4.55
N GLU A 907 -36.46 -4.06 4.55
CA GLU A 907 -36.20 -4.98 3.45
C GLU A 907 -37.23 -6.11 3.37
N VAL A 908 -37.58 -6.75 4.50
CA VAL A 908 -38.55 -7.87 4.52
C VAL A 908 -40.00 -7.43 4.64
N THR A 909 -40.25 -6.15 4.90
CA THR A 909 -41.58 -5.54 5.02
C THR A 909 -42.50 -6.30 5.98
N ASN A 910 -42.15 -6.33 7.27
CA ASN A 910 -42.98 -6.99 8.29
C ASN A 910 -44.00 -6.00 8.89
N PRO A 911 -45.33 -6.22 8.76
CA PRO A 911 -46.37 -5.31 9.27
C PRO A 911 -46.25 -4.97 10.76
N GLU A 912 -45.78 -5.89 11.61
CA GLU A 912 -45.61 -5.67 13.05
C GLU A 912 -44.54 -4.61 13.37
N ALA A 913 -43.64 -4.33 12.43
CA ALA A 913 -42.60 -3.32 12.60
C ALA A 913 -43.10 -1.89 12.40
N LEU A 914 -44.23 -1.69 11.73
CA LEU A 914 -44.73 -0.37 11.35
C LEU A 914 -44.88 0.58 12.57
N PRO A 915 -45.53 0.18 13.69
CA PRO A 915 -45.66 1.04 14.87
C PRO A 915 -44.31 1.34 15.53
N VAL A 916 -43.38 0.37 15.51
CA VAL A 916 -42.04 0.52 16.10
C VAL A 916 -41.20 1.51 15.28
N LEU A 917 -41.20 1.38 13.94
CA LEU A 917 -40.49 2.27 13.03
C LEU A 917 -41.04 3.71 13.13
N GLN A 918 -42.36 3.90 13.18
CA GLN A 918 -42.98 5.21 13.39
C GLN A 918 -42.58 5.84 14.72
N ARG A 919 -42.48 5.04 15.80
CA ARG A 919 -42.00 5.51 17.11
C ARG A 919 -40.53 5.90 17.06
N VAL A 920 -39.69 5.17 16.34
CA VAL A 920 -38.27 5.53 16.12
C VAL A 920 -38.15 6.86 15.37
N VAL A 921 -38.93 7.08 14.31
CA VAL A 921 -38.94 8.35 13.57
C VAL A 921 -39.34 9.53 14.47
N SER A 922 -40.38 9.35 15.29
CA SER A 922 -40.93 10.41 16.14
C SER A 922 -40.05 10.71 17.36
N ASN A 923 -39.57 9.68 18.05
CA ASN A 923 -39.00 9.80 19.40
C ASN A 923 -37.53 9.30 19.51
N GLY A 924 -36.90 8.94 18.39
CA GLY A 924 -35.54 8.41 18.39
C GLY A 924 -34.50 9.47 18.80
N ARG A 925 -33.56 9.10 19.67
CA ARG A 925 -32.46 9.98 20.11
C ARG A 925 -31.30 10.13 19.10
N SER A 926 -31.32 9.38 18.01
CA SER A 926 -30.25 9.33 17.01
C SER A 926 -30.79 9.57 15.62
N ASP A 927 -30.29 10.62 14.95
CA ASP A 927 -30.69 10.93 13.57
C ASP A 927 -30.38 9.79 12.61
N GLU A 928 -29.29 9.05 12.82
CA GLU A 928 -28.97 7.87 12.00
C GLU A 928 -30.05 6.76 12.07
N LEU A 929 -30.62 6.50 13.25
CA LEU A 929 -31.70 5.51 13.42
C LEU A 929 -33.02 6.02 12.82
N ARG A 930 -33.30 7.33 12.97
CA ARG A 930 -34.49 7.99 12.40
C ARG A 930 -34.44 7.98 10.88
N ALA A 931 -33.29 8.28 10.29
CA ALA A 931 -33.05 8.21 8.85
C ALA A 931 -33.29 6.80 8.33
N ALA A 932 -32.68 5.80 8.99
CA ALA A 932 -32.88 4.39 8.62
C ALA A 932 -34.36 3.98 8.73
N ALA A 933 -35.08 4.42 9.76
CA ALA A 933 -36.51 4.13 9.91
C ALA A 933 -37.37 4.82 8.84
N LEU A 934 -37.09 6.08 8.47
CA LEU A 934 -37.74 6.78 7.37
C LEU A 934 -37.54 6.06 6.04
N LEU A 935 -36.33 5.58 5.75
CA LEU A 935 -36.06 4.82 4.53
C LEU A 935 -36.73 3.45 4.55
N SER A 936 -36.72 2.76 5.69
CA SER A 936 -37.41 1.47 5.86
C SER A 936 -38.93 1.59 5.71
N LEU A 937 -39.55 2.70 6.12
CA LEU A 937 -41.00 2.91 6.01
C LEU A 937 -41.49 2.97 4.55
N GLN A 938 -40.61 3.20 3.56
CA GLN A 938 -40.99 3.25 2.14
C GLN A 938 -41.63 1.95 1.63
N SER A 939 -41.25 0.80 2.22
CA SER A 939 -41.80 -0.49 1.84
C SER A 939 -43.22 -0.74 2.35
N TYR A 940 -43.75 0.08 3.26
CA TYR A 940 -45.06 -0.09 3.89
C TYR A 940 -46.13 0.77 3.19
N PRO A 941 -47.04 0.20 2.37
CA PRO A 941 -47.99 0.95 1.54
C PRO A 941 -49.20 1.51 2.31
N VAL A 942 -48.98 2.20 3.43
CA VAL A 942 -50.08 2.73 4.28
C VAL A 942 -50.16 4.26 4.22
N ALA A 943 -51.34 4.78 3.88
CA ALA A 943 -51.56 6.23 3.71
C ALA A 943 -51.19 7.10 4.93
N PRO A 944 -51.44 6.68 6.20
CA PRO A 944 -51.11 7.48 7.38
C PRO A 944 -49.60 7.76 7.58
N VAL A 945 -48.71 6.93 7.00
CA VAL A 945 -47.25 7.15 7.11
C VAL A 945 -46.85 8.47 6.45
N GLY A 946 -47.38 8.77 5.26
CA GLY A 946 -47.09 10.04 4.57
C GLY A 946 -47.54 11.25 5.38
N GLN A 947 -48.75 11.20 5.96
CA GLN A 947 -49.31 12.29 6.77
C GLN A 947 -48.45 12.57 8.02
N GLN A 948 -47.99 11.52 8.69
CA GLN A 948 -47.14 11.66 9.86
C GLN A 948 -45.75 12.22 9.51
N VAL A 949 -45.15 11.78 8.41
CA VAL A 949 -43.85 12.28 7.95
C VAL A 949 -43.94 13.74 7.49
N VAL A 950 -45.02 14.14 6.81
CA VAL A 950 -45.29 15.54 6.45
C VAL A 950 -45.35 16.43 7.71
N LYS A 951 -46.08 16.01 8.76
CA LYS A 951 -46.18 16.78 10.02
C LYS A 951 -44.83 16.98 10.71
N LEU A 952 -43.91 16.03 10.59
CA LEU A 952 -42.60 16.08 11.23
C LEU A 952 -41.52 16.76 10.36
N HIS A 953 -41.77 16.96 9.06
CA HIS A 953 -40.78 17.35 8.05
C HIS A 953 -40.00 18.62 8.40
N ASN A 954 -40.68 19.69 8.82
CA ASN A 954 -40.02 20.96 9.15
C ASN A 954 -39.18 20.89 10.43
N GLY A 955 -39.51 19.97 11.35
CA GLY A 955 -38.75 19.76 12.57
C GLY A 955 -37.47 18.95 12.36
N PHE A 956 -37.22 18.46 11.14
CA PHE A 956 -36.05 17.63 10.85
C PHE A 956 -34.82 18.47 10.44
N PRO A 957 -33.61 18.13 10.93
CA PRO A 957 -32.36 18.59 10.35
C PRO A 957 -32.21 18.13 8.88
N ASP A 958 -31.35 18.79 8.10
CA ASP A 958 -31.25 18.62 6.64
C ASP A 958 -31.05 17.15 6.20
N SER A 959 -30.23 16.39 6.95
CA SER A 959 -29.98 14.97 6.67
C SER A 959 -31.24 14.11 6.79
N LEU A 960 -32.11 14.39 7.76
CA LEU A 960 -33.38 13.72 7.96
C LEU A 960 -34.46 14.19 6.98
N ARG A 961 -34.43 15.47 6.60
CA ARG A 961 -35.33 16.03 5.57
C ARG A 961 -35.16 15.32 4.24
N ASN A 962 -33.94 15.01 3.82
CA ASN A 962 -33.68 14.25 2.59
C ASN A 962 -34.28 12.84 2.61
N ALA A 963 -34.10 12.10 3.72
CA ALA A 963 -34.68 10.76 3.88
C ALA A 963 -36.22 10.81 3.91
N ALA A 964 -36.79 11.80 4.60
CA ALA A 964 -38.24 12.03 4.65
C ALA A 964 -38.82 12.37 3.28
N GLN A 965 -38.18 13.27 2.52
CA GLN A 965 -38.60 13.61 1.17
C GLN A 965 -38.50 12.42 0.22
N SER A 966 -37.43 11.61 0.31
CA SER A 966 -37.31 10.39 -0.48
C SER A 966 -38.46 9.41 -0.20
N LEU A 967 -38.93 9.32 1.05
CA LEU A 967 -40.13 8.55 1.37
C LEU A 967 -41.37 9.19 0.75
N LEU A 968 -41.59 10.47 0.98
CA LEU A 968 -42.81 11.16 0.56
C LEU A 968 -43.02 11.12 -0.96
N VAL A 969 -41.95 11.14 -1.76
CA VAL A 969 -42.05 11.08 -3.22
C VAL A 969 -42.03 9.66 -3.80
N SER A 970 -41.86 8.63 -2.97
CA SER A 970 -41.77 7.23 -3.44
C SER A 970 -43.11 6.62 -3.89
N ARG A 971 -44.24 7.25 -3.52
CA ARG A 971 -45.59 6.79 -3.86
C ARG A 971 -46.49 7.96 -4.24
N ARG A 972 -47.44 7.71 -5.13
CA ARG A 972 -48.39 8.71 -5.64
C ARG A 972 -49.18 9.41 -4.53
N GLU A 973 -49.75 8.65 -3.59
CA GLU A 973 -50.55 9.23 -2.49
C GLU A 973 -49.72 10.11 -1.54
N TRP A 974 -48.52 9.66 -1.18
CA TRP A 974 -47.62 10.45 -0.33
C TRP A 974 -47.08 11.68 -1.05
N ALA A 975 -46.84 11.58 -2.36
CA ALA A 975 -46.42 12.70 -3.20
C ALA A 975 -47.50 13.78 -3.25
N ARG A 976 -48.78 13.40 -3.35
CA ARG A 976 -49.91 14.33 -3.24
C ARG A 976 -49.97 15.01 -1.88
N GLN A 977 -49.81 14.25 -0.79
CA GLN A 977 -49.80 14.81 0.57
C GLN A 977 -48.64 15.81 0.77
N PHE A 978 -47.47 15.49 0.21
CA PHE A 978 -46.30 16.36 0.27
C PHE A 978 -46.48 17.65 -0.56
N LEU A 979 -47.01 17.53 -1.78
CA LEU A 979 -47.31 18.67 -2.64
C LEU A 979 -48.44 19.54 -2.07
N ALA A 980 -49.47 18.95 -1.47
CA ALA A 980 -50.53 19.68 -0.77
C ALA A 980 -49.96 20.46 0.43
N ALA A 981 -49.00 19.88 1.15
CA ALA A 981 -48.32 20.55 2.26
C ALA A 981 -47.45 21.73 1.79
N ILE A 982 -46.82 21.62 0.60
CA ILE A 982 -46.10 22.73 -0.06
C ILE A 982 -47.08 23.81 -0.50
N ASP A 983 -48.21 23.42 -1.09
CA ASP A 983 -49.24 24.35 -1.57
C ASP A 983 -49.91 25.12 -0.42
N ALA A 984 -50.11 24.46 0.73
CA ALA A 984 -50.60 25.07 1.96
C ALA A 984 -49.54 25.91 2.71
N GLY A 985 -48.31 26.03 2.19
CA GLY A 985 -47.22 26.78 2.83
C GLY A 985 -46.61 26.11 4.06
N SER A 986 -47.09 24.92 4.44
CA SER A 986 -46.59 24.16 5.57
C SER A 986 -45.24 23.49 5.33
N ILE A 987 -44.74 23.41 4.09
CA ILE A 987 -43.37 22.99 3.74
C ILE A 987 -42.76 24.03 2.79
N ASP A 988 -41.57 24.55 3.11
CA ASP A 988 -40.87 25.50 2.25
C ASP A 988 -40.41 24.82 0.94
N LYS A 989 -40.91 25.30 -0.19
CA LYS A 989 -40.53 24.83 -1.53
C LYS A 989 -39.02 24.92 -1.81
N ARG A 990 -38.30 25.88 -1.20
CA ARG A 990 -36.84 26.02 -1.35
C ARG A 990 -36.06 24.87 -0.72
N ALA A 991 -36.67 24.15 0.23
CA ALA A 991 -36.08 22.98 0.87
C ALA A 991 -36.23 21.68 0.06
N VAL A 992 -36.81 21.73 -1.15
CA VAL A 992 -37.04 20.57 -2.03
C VAL A 992 -35.97 20.51 -3.14
N PRO A 993 -35.02 19.58 -3.09
CA PRO A 993 -33.97 19.43 -4.11
C PRO A 993 -34.52 19.08 -5.50
N ILE A 994 -33.78 19.46 -6.55
CA ILE A 994 -34.13 19.18 -7.95
C ILE A 994 -34.40 17.69 -8.22
N GLU A 995 -33.66 16.79 -7.56
CA GLU A 995 -33.84 15.33 -7.71
C GLU A 995 -35.17 14.84 -7.13
N THR A 996 -35.63 15.46 -6.03
CA THR A 996 -36.95 15.19 -5.44
C THR A 996 -38.05 15.66 -6.38
N GLN A 997 -37.87 16.81 -7.04
CA GLN A 997 -38.79 17.35 -8.05
C GLN A 997 -38.89 16.44 -9.27
N ARG A 998 -37.76 15.92 -9.76
CA ARG A 998 -37.72 14.94 -10.86
C ARG A 998 -38.47 13.65 -10.49
N LYS A 999 -38.28 13.11 -9.29
CA LYS A 999 -39.00 11.91 -8.82
C LYS A 999 -40.52 12.13 -8.76
N LEU A 1000 -40.99 13.34 -8.44
CA LEU A 1000 -42.42 13.65 -8.47
C LEU A 1000 -43.02 13.54 -9.88
N LEU A 1001 -42.28 13.97 -10.90
CA LEU A 1001 -42.72 13.89 -12.30
C LEU A 1001 -42.80 12.45 -12.83
N LEU A 1002 -42.04 11.51 -12.24
CA LEU A 1002 -42.06 10.09 -12.64
C LEU A 1002 -43.38 9.37 -12.32
N HIS A 1003 -44.28 9.96 -11.51
CA HIS A 1003 -45.59 9.37 -11.21
C HIS A 1003 -46.56 9.38 -12.39
N ASN A 1004 -46.23 10.08 -13.48
CA ASN A 1004 -47.07 10.25 -14.68
C ASN A 1004 -48.53 10.58 -14.32
N ASN A 1005 -48.70 11.54 -13.41
CA ASN A 1005 -50.00 11.96 -12.93
C ASN A 1005 -50.20 13.46 -13.18
N ASP A 1006 -51.29 13.83 -13.85
CA ASP A 1006 -51.54 15.20 -14.27
C ASP A 1006 -51.64 16.19 -13.11
N GLN A 1007 -52.24 15.78 -11.98
CA GLN A 1007 -52.35 16.65 -10.81
C GLN A 1007 -50.98 16.91 -10.17
N ILE A 1008 -50.16 15.86 -10.03
CA ILE A 1008 -48.78 15.97 -9.51
C ILE A 1008 -47.94 16.85 -10.46
N THR A 1009 -48.04 16.63 -11.76
CA THR A 1009 -47.30 17.40 -12.77
C THR A 1009 -47.67 18.89 -12.76
N LYS A 1010 -48.98 19.21 -12.65
CA LYS A 1010 -49.47 20.59 -12.51
C LYS A 1010 -48.93 21.25 -11.23
N LEU A 1011 -48.95 20.54 -10.10
CA LEU A 1011 -48.43 21.06 -8.83
C LEU A 1011 -46.90 21.24 -8.85
N VAL A 1012 -46.15 20.33 -9.47
CA VAL A 1012 -44.70 20.49 -9.64
C VAL A 1012 -44.38 21.71 -10.48
N ARG A 1013 -45.05 21.89 -11.63
CA ARG A 1013 -44.86 23.08 -12.48
C ARG A 1013 -45.25 24.37 -11.78
N LYS A 1014 -46.37 24.36 -11.03
CA LYS A 1014 -46.84 25.51 -10.22
C LYS A 1014 -45.78 25.99 -9.22
N HIS A 1015 -45.09 25.08 -8.54
CA HIS A 1015 -44.15 25.44 -7.47
C HIS A 1015 -42.69 25.56 -7.92
N PHE A 1016 -42.28 24.84 -8.96
CA PHE A 1016 -40.86 24.67 -9.34
C PHE A 1016 -40.51 25.05 -10.78
N GLY A 1017 -41.48 25.35 -11.66
CA GLY A 1017 -41.21 25.70 -13.07
C GLY A 1017 -40.86 24.50 -13.97
N GLU A 1018 -40.23 24.75 -15.12
CA GLU A 1018 -39.70 23.70 -16.00
C GLU A 1018 -38.42 23.08 -15.43
N VAL A 1019 -38.44 21.77 -15.20
CA VAL A 1019 -37.31 21.02 -14.62
C VAL A 1019 -36.38 20.53 -15.75
N SER A 1020 -35.59 21.41 -16.37
CA SER A 1020 -34.59 21.08 -17.40
C SER A 1020 -33.15 21.48 -16.98
N GLY A 1021 -32.15 20.73 -17.48
CA GLY A 1021 -30.71 20.96 -17.20
C GLY A 1021 -30.01 21.80 -18.28
N ALA A 1022 -28.72 22.09 -18.09
CA ALA A 1022 -27.91 22.88 -19.04
C ALA A 1022 -27.84 22.26 -20.45
N THR A 1023 -27.64 23.08 -21.49
CA THR A 1023 -27.60 22.59 -22.89
C THR A 1023 -26.26 21.93 -23.24
N THR A 1024 -26.25 20.98 -24.17
CA THR A 1024 -25.03 20.26 -24.62
C THR A 1024 -23.90 21.21 -25.05
N GLN A 1025 -24.24 22.33 -25.68
CA GLN A 1025 -23.28 23.34 -26.13
C GLN A 1025 -22.62 24.09 -24.97
N GLN A 1026 -23.36 24.35 -23.88
CA GLN A 1026 -22.84 24.96 -22.66
C GLN A 1026 -21.91 24.02 -21.90
N MET A 1027 -22.27 22.73 -21.82
CA MET A 1027 -21.44 21.69 -21.18
C MET A 1027 -20.12 21.48 -21.91
N GLN A 1028 -20.14 21.44 -23.25
CA GLN A 1028 -18.92 21.33 -24.05
C GLN A 1028 -18.00 22.51 -23.78
N LYS A 1029 -18.48 23.76 -23.90
CA LYS A 1029 -17.66 24.94 -23.60
C LYS A 1029 -16.99 24.87 -22.22
N ARG A 1030 -17.71 24.40 -21.21
CA ARG A 1030 -17.19 24.25 -19.83
C ARG A 1030 -16.13 23.14 -19.71
N ILE A 1031 -16.25 22.03 -20.44
CA ILE A 1031 -15.24 20.96 -20.50
C ILE A 1031 -13.93 21.52 -21.05
N GLU A 1032 -13.97 22.25 -22.17
CA GLU A 1032 -12.80 22.84 -22.81
C GLU A 1032 -12.10 23.88 -21.91
N GLU A 1033 -12.86 24.74 -21.23
CA GLU A 1033 -12.33 25.71 -20.24
C GLU A 1033 -11.61 25.01 -19.08
N LEU A 1034 -12.27 24.05 -18.44
CA LEU A 1034 -11.72 23.33 -17.29
C LEU A 1034 -10.56 22.41 -17.66
N ASN A 1035 -10.61 21.77 -18.84
CA ASN A 1035 -9.51 20.95 -19.34
C ASN A 1035 -8.26 21.80 -19.55
N SER A 1036 -8.40 22.97 -20.18
CA SER A 1036 -7.29 23.92 -20.37
C SER A 1036 -6.69 24.35 -19.03
N MET A 1037 -7.53 24.65 -18.05
CA MET A 1037 -7.10 24.99 -16.70
C MET A 1037 -6.39 23.82 -15.99
N LEU A 1038 -6.92 22.60 -16.07
CA LEU A 1038 -6.43 21.46 -15.29
C LEU A 1038 -5.18 20.81 -15.91
N VAL A 1039 -5.03 20.85 -17.23
CA VAL A 1039 -3.82 20.39 -17.93
C VAL A 1039 -2.64 21.32 -17.63
N THR A 1040 -2.86 22.64 -17.65
CA THR A 1040 -1.82 23.64 -17.31
C THR A 1040 -1.53 23.71 -15.81
N ALA A 1041 -2.51 23.38 -14.97
CA ALA A 1041 -2.38 23.34 -13.51
C ALA A 1041 -1.86 22.00 -12.95
N ARG A 1042 -1.20 21.16 -13.77
CA ARG A 1042 -0.63 19.87 -13.30
C ARG A 1042 0.31 20.12 -12.10
N GLY A 1043 -0.16 19.74 -10.91
CA GLY A 1043 0.55 19.92 -9.64
C GLY A 1043 0.27 21.20 -8.86
N ALA A 1044 -0.65 22.06 -9.31
CA ALA A 1044 -1.09 23.23 -8.57
C ALA A 1044 -2.20 22.93 -7.54
N GLY A 1045 -2.69 21.69 -7.46
CA GLY A 1045 -3.75 21.28 -6.54
C GLY A 1045 -3.22 20.51 -5.32
N ASN A 1046 -3.83 20.71 -4.15
CA ASN A 1046 -3.51 19.96 -2.94
C ASN A 1046 -4.35 18.67 -2.87
N PRO A 1047 -3.77 17.47 -3.01
CA PRO A 1047 -4.54 16.23 -3.05
C PRO A 1047 -5.11 15.82 -1.68
N TYR A 1048 -4.65 16.39 -0.56
CA TYR A 1048 -5.30 16.18 0.75
C TYR A 1048 -6.58 16.99 0.88
N THR A 1049 -6.55 18.26 0.45
CA THR A 1049 -7.79 19.05 0.35
C THR A 1049 -8.71 18.41 -0.68
N GLY A 1050 -8.15 17.94 -1.79
CA GLY A 1050 -8.83 17.13 -2.79
C GLY A 1050 -9.47 15.87 -2.21
N LYS A 1051 -8.82 15.13 -1.29
CA LYS A 1051 -9.41 13.98 -0.59
C LYS A 1051 -10.65 14.37 0.22
N ARG A 1052 -10.62 15.52 0.90
CA ARG A 1052 -11.79 16.02 1.64
C ARG A 1052 -12.93 16.42 0.70
N LEU A 1053 -12.61 17.16 -0.36
CA LEU A 1053 -13.58 17.53 -1.41
C LEU A 1053 -14.16 16.29 -2.08
N TYR A 1054 -13.32 15.30 -2.38
CA TYR A 1054 -13.74 13.99 -2.88
C TYR A 1054 -14.73 13.36 -1.91
N LYS A 1055 -14.41 13.20 -0.63
CA LYS A 1055 -15.35 12.63 0.36
C LYS A 1055 -16.69 13.36 0.41
N GLN A 1056 -16.70 14.67 0.22
CA GLN A 1056 -17.90 15.50 0.26
C GLN A 1056 -18.75 15.38 -1.02
N THR A 1057 -18.09 15.27 -2.18
CA THR A 1057 -18.72 15.35 -3.50
C THR A 1057 -18.81 13.98 -4.19
N CYS A 1058 -17.69 13.33 -4.48
CA CYS A 1058 -17.63 12.11 -5.29
C CYS A 1058 -17.61 10.81 -4.47
N GLY A 1059 -16.96 10.84 -3.31
CA GLY A 1059 -16.69 9.71 -2.42
C GLY A 1059 -17.92 9.21 -1.66
N LYS A 1060 -19.06 9.89 -1.75
CA LYS A 1060 -20.35 9.32 -1.35
C LYS A 1060 -20.75 8.16 -2.26
N CYS A 1061 -20.38 8.23 -3.53
CA CYS A 1061 -20.77 7.25 -4.54
C CYS A 1061 -19.63 6.34 -4.95
N HIS A 1062 -18.43 6.89 -5.15
CA HIS A 1062 -17.29 6.14 -5.67
C HIS A 1062 -16.36 5.66 -4.56
N THR A 1063 -15.73 4.50 -4.78
CA THR A 1063 -14.58 4.05 -4.00
C THR A 1063 -13.31 4.56 -4.68
N LEU A 1064 -12.35 5.02 -3.89
CA LEU A 1064 -11.00 5.27 -4.35
C LEU A 1064 -10.00 4.76 -3.29
N PHE A 1065 -9.16 3.82 -3.72
CA PHE A 1065 -8.30 2.97 -2.91
C PHE A 1065 -9.09 2.08 -1.94
N THR A 1066 -9.41 2.59 -0.75
CA THR A 1066 -10.13 1.87 0.31
C THR A 1066 -11.26 2.70 0.90
N GLU A 1067 -11.43 3.93 0.44
CA GLU A 1067 -12.37 4.89 1.02
C GLU A 1067 -13.42 5.30 -0.01
N GLY A 1068 -14.65 5.48 0.46
CA GLY A 1068 -15.77 5.97 -0.34
C GLY A 1068 -16.94 4.99 -0.45
N GLY A 1069 -17.89 5.34 -1.31
CA GLY A 1069 -19.12 4.59 -1.54
C GLY A 1069 -18.97 3.50 -2.60
N LYS A 1070 -19.98 2.63 -2.71
CA LYS A 1070 -20.07 1.55 -3.71
C LYS A 1070 -21.30 1.70 -4.59
N ILE A 1071 -21.66 2.95 -4.86
CA ILE A 1071 -22.81 3.32 -5.69
C ILE A 1071 -22.35 3.47 -7.14
N GLY A 1072 -21.26 4.23 -7.35
CA GLY A 1072 -20.58 4.36 -8.64
C GLY A 1072 -19.36 3.43 -8.76
N PRO A 1073 -18.72 3.36 -9.93
CA PRO A 1073 -17.54 2.52 -10.17
C PRO A 1073 -16.40 2.83 -9.19
N ASP A 1074 -15.66 1.78 -8.83
CA ASP A 1074 -14.41 1.91 -8.09
C ASP A 1074 -13.35 2.58 -8.98
N LEU A 1075 -12.93 3.77 -8.60
CA LEU A 1075 -12.02 4.61 -9.39
C LEU A 1075 -10.56 4.19 -9.24
N THR A 1076 -10.22 3.26 -8.34
CA THR A 1076 -8.83 2.91 -8.00
C THR A 1076 -8.00 2.51 -9.23
N GLY A 1077 -8.55 1.62 -10.05
CA GLY A 1077 -7.91 1.10 -11.26
C GLY A 1077 -8.15 1.94 -12.53
N PHE A 1078 -8.89 3.04 -12.45
CA PHE A 1078 -9.19 3.84 -13.64
C PHE A 1078 -8.00 4.69 -14.08
N LYS A 1079 -7.96 5.01 -15.39
CA LYS A 1079 -6.97 5.92 -16.00
C LYS A 1079 -7.23 7.37 -15.59
N ARG A 1080 -6.97 7.67 -14.33
CA ARG A 1080 -7.34 8.95 -13.72
C ARG A 1080 -6.49 10.14 -14.18
N ASP A 1081 -5.46 9.90 -14.97
CA ASP A 1081 -4.67 10.94 -15.65
C ASP A 1081 -5.32 11.47 -16.94
N ASP A 1082 -6.36 10.81 -17.46
CA ASP A 1082 -7.18 11.35 -18.56
C ASP A 1082 -8.18 12.39 -18.04
N ILE A 1083 -7.69 13.63 -17.89
CA ILE A 1083 -8.47 14.75 -17.35
C ILE A 1083 -9.70 15.03 -18.22
N ARG A 1084 -9.55 14.99 -19.54
CA ARG A 1084 -10.65 15.26 -20.48
C ARG A 1084 -11.71 14.18 -20.35
N GLY A 1085 -11.31 12.91 -20.31
CA GLY A 1085 -12.21 11.79 -20.06
C GLY A 1085 -12.97 11.92 -18.73
N ILE A 1086 -12.28 12.29 -17.64
CA ILE A 1086 -12.94 12.55 -16.36
C ILE A 1086 -13.92 13.72 -16.48
N LEU A 1087 -13.50 14.86 -17.05
CA LEU A 1087 -14.35 16.05 -17.17
C LEU A 1087 -15.61 15.78 -17.99
N MET A 1088 -15.53 15.01 -19.09
CA MET A 1088 -16.71 14.58 -19.83
C MET A 1088 -17.68 13.82 -18.94
N ASN A 1089 -17.17 12.87 -18.16
CA ASN A 1089 -17.99 12.06 -17.24
C ASN A 1089 -18.51 12.86 -16.02
N VAL A 1090 -17.86 13.95 -15.60
CA VAL A 1090 -18.30 14.76 -14.45
C VAL A 1090 -19.27 15.88 -14.86
N ILE A 1091 -19.05 16.51 -16.02
CA ILE A 1091 -19.83 17.66 -16.49
C ILE A 1091 -21.05 17.19 -17.30
N ASN A 1092 -20.88 16.12 -18.09
CA ASN A 1092 -21.94 15.50 -18.86
C ASN A 1092 -22.00 13.98 -18.58
N PRO A 1093 -22.36 13.58 -17.36
CA PRO A 1093 -22.39 12.17 -16.95
C PRO A 1093 -23.37 11.32 -17.76
N SER A 1094 -24.30 11.94 -18.49
CA SER A 1094 -25.27 11.25 -19.36
C SER A 1094 -24.77 11.06 -20.81
N ALA A 1095 -23.64 11.66 -21.20
CA ALA A 1095 -23.06 11.48 -22.53
C ALA A 1095 -22.63 10.04 -22.80
N GLU A 1096 -22.10 9.38 -21.77
CA GLU A 1096 -21.62 8.00 -21.86
C GLU A 1096 -21.84 7.31 -20.50
N ILE A 1097 -22.86 6.44 -20.43
CA ILE A 1097 -23.16 5.66 -19.22
C ILE A 1097 -22.51 4.28 -19.37
N ARG A 1098 -21.57 3.95 -18.48
CA ARG A 1098 -20.87 2.66 -18.52
C ARG A 1098 -21.84 1.50 -18.28
N LYS A 1099 -21.66 0.42 -19.03
CA LYS A 1099 -22.35 -0.86 -18.84
C LYS A 1099 -22.24 -1.35 -17.38
N GLY A 1100 -23.37 -1.64 -16.75
CA GLY A 1100 -23.49 -2.00 -15.33
C GLY A 1100 -23.77 -0.84 -14.38
N PHE A 1101 -23.83 0.41 -14.87
CA PHE A 1101 -24.21 1.61 -14.12
C PHE A 1101 -25.35 2.38 -14.80
N GLU A 1102 -26.11 1.72 -15.67
CA GLU A 1102 -27.34 2.25 -16.22
C GLU A 1102 -28.37 2.46 -15.11
N ASN A 1103 -29.05 3.61 -15.15
CA ASN A 1103 -30.10 3.94 -14.20
C ASN A 1103 -31.43 3.35 -14.70
N TYR A 1104 -32.17 2.69 -13.82
CA TYR A 1104 -33.46 2.11 -14.11
C TYR A 1104 -34.54 2.73 -13.21
N THR A 1105 -35.68 3.01 -13.81
CA THR A 1105 -36.92 3.27 -13.07
C THR A 1105 -37.76 2.01 -13.09
N VAL A 1106 -38.06 1.47 -11.92
CA VAL A 1106 -38.93 0.33 -11.71
C VAL A 1106 -40.23 0.84 -11.08
N LEU A 1107 -41.33 0.70 -11.82
CA LEU A 1107 -42.68 0.92 -11.34
C LEU A 1107 -43.25 -0.44 -10.90
N THR A 1108 -43.69 -0.53 -9.66
CA THR A 1108 -44.35 -1.75 -9.16
C THR A 1108 -45.86 -1.69 -9.38
N GLN A 1109 -46.52 -2.86 -9.45
CA GLN A 1109 -47.97 -2.99 -9.57
C GLN A 1109 -48.74 -2.28 -8.43
N ASN A 1110 -48.12 -2.11 -7.26
CA ASN A 1110 -48.69 -1.37 -6.14
C ASN A 1110 -48.34 0.13 -6.13
N GLY A 1111 -47.90 0.68 -7.26
CA GLY A 1111 -47.66 2.11 -7.47
C GLY A 1111 -46.44 2.68 -6.74
N ARG A 1112 -45.47 1.83 -6.35
CA ARG A 1112 -44.18 2.28 -5.80
C ARG A 1112 -43.22 2.52 -6.95
N ILE A 1113 -42.53 3.67 -6.91
CA ILE A 1113 -41.45 3.97 -7.84
C ILE A 1113 -40.11 3.76 -7.14
N VAL A 1114 -39.27 2.95 -7.76
CA VAL A 1114 -37.89 2.70 -7.32
C VAL A 1114 -36.97 3.13 -8.46
N THR A 1115 -35.98 3.96 -8.16
CA THR A 1115 -35.02 4.45 -9.17
C THR A 1115 -33.60 4.19 -8.68
N GLY A 1116 -32.77 3.61 -9.54
CA GLY A 1116 -31.38 3.31 -9.23
C GLY A 1116 -30.73 2.33 -10.20
N PHE A 1117 -29.56 1.82 -9.84
CA PHE A 1117 -28.78 0.90 -10.68
C PHE A 1117 -29.23 -0.55 -10.46
N ILE A 1118 -29.25 -1.37 -11.50
CA ILE A 1118 -29.41 -2.83 -11.30
C ILE A 1118 -28.16 -3.36 -10.63
N ALA A 1119 -28.24 -3.63 -9.33
CA ALA A 1119 -27.17 -4.23 -8.56
C ALA A 1119 -27.10 -5.75 -8.75
N ASP A 1120 -28.23 -6.37 -9.06
CA ASP A 1120 -28.38 -7.80 -9.39
C ASP A 1120 -29.76 -8.04 -10.04
N GLN A 1121 -29.90 -9.07 -10.86
CA GLN A 1121 -31.19 -9.50 -11.39
C GLN A 1121 -31.16 -10.97 -11.82
N ASP A 1122 -32.30 -11.66 -11.65
CA ASP A 1122 -32.54 -12.99 -12.21
C ASP A 1122 -34.00 -13.13 -12.66
N ASN A 1123 -34.47 -14.34 -12.97
CA ASN A 1123 -35.83 -14.56 -13.48
C ASN A 1123 -36.95 -14.30 -12.44
N GLN A 1124 -36.62 -14.13 -11.17
CA GLN A 1124 -37.58 -13.93 -10.06
C GLN A 1124 -37.54 -12.51 -9.50
N VAL A 1125 -36.39 -11.83 -9.52
CA VAL A 1125 -36.19 -10.53 -8.85
C VAL A 1125 -35.32 -9.56 -9.64
N VAL A 1126 -35.50 -8.26 -9.39
CA VAL A 1126 -34.58 -7.18 -9.76
C VAL A 1126 -34.15 -6.46 -8.49
N VAL A 1127 -32.85 -6.29 -8.29
CA VAL A 1127 -32.29 -5.54 -7.17
C VAL A 1127 -31.84 -4.17 -7.67
N VAL A 1128 -32.55 -3.13 -7.24
CA VAL A 1128 -32.26 -1.74 -7.62
C VAL A 1128 -31.52 -1.07 -6.47
N ARG A 1129 -30.26 -0.70 -6.66
CA ARG A 1129 -29.51 0.13 -5.71
C ARG A 1129 -29.82 1.59 -5.95
N GLY A 1130 -30.50 2.21 -5.00
CA GLY A 1130 -30.76 3.64 -4.99
C GLY A 1130 -29.49 4.47 -4.84
N VAL A 1131 -29.61 5.75 -5.17
CA VAL A 1131 -28.55 6.77 -5.07
C VAL A 1131 -28.12 7.06 -3.62
N ASP A 1132 -28.91 6.59 -2.66
CA ASP A 1132 -28.66 6.58 -1.22
C ASP A 1132 -27.82 5.37 -0.77
N GLY A 1133 -27.47 4.48 -1.70
CA GLY A 1133 -26.69 3.27 -1.44
C GLY A 1133 -27.51 2.09 -0.92
N HIS A 1134 -28.83 2.23 -0.81
CA HIS A 1134 -29.72 1.18 -0.34
C HIS A 1134 -30.17 0.29 -1.50
N ASN A 1135 -30.06 -1.02 -1.33
CA ASN A 1135 -30.65 -1.98 -2.25
C ASN A 1135 -32.14 -2.10 -1.96
N VAL A 1136 -32.97 -1.83 -2.97
CA VAL A 1136 -34.39 -2.15 -2.97
C VAL A 1136 -34.58 -3.36 -3.86
N VAL A 1137 -35.06 -4.44 -3.25
CA VAL A 1137 -35.47 -5.63 -3.96
C VAL A 1137 -36.88 -5.44 -4.48
N VAL A 1138 -37.09 -5.76 -5.76
CA VAL A 1138 -38.41 -5.80 -6.38
C VAL A 1138 -38.60 -7.19 -7.01
N PRO A 1139 -39.56 -8.01 -6.53
CA PRO A 1139 -39.93 -9.24 -7.22
C PRO A 1139 -40.40 -8.93 -8.64
N ARG A 1140 -39.94 -9.68 -9.64
CA ARG A 1140 -40.32 -9.45 -11.05
C ARG A 1140 -41.83 -9.52 -11.27
N LYS A 1141 -42.51 -10.41 -10.55
CA LYS A 1141 -43.97 -10.52 -10.57
C LYS A 1141 -44.69 -9.24 -10.10
N ASP A 1142 -44.01 -8.41 -9.30
CA ASP A 1142 -44.55 -7.16 -8.76
C ASP A 1142 -44.10 -5.95 -9.60
N ILE A 1143 -43.28 -6.15 -10.64
CA ILE A 1143 -42.86 -5.10 -11.58
C ILE A 1143 -43.95 -4.94 -12.63
N ASP A 1144 -44.49 -3.74 -12.73
CA ASP A 1144 -45.39 -3.32 -13.80
C ASP A 1144 -44.56 -2.86 -15.01
N GLU A 1145 -43.60 -1.95 -14.78
CA GLU A 1145 -42.75 -1.40 -15.82
C GLU A 1145 -41.31 -1.23 -15.33
N MET A 1146 -40.33 -1.51 -16.20
CA MET A 1146 -38.91 -1.23 -15.94
C MET A 1146 -38.29 -0.53 -17.15
N LEU A 1147 -37.92 0.73 -16.97
CA LEU A 1147 -37.40 1.59 -18.03
C LEU A 1147 -35.94 1.95 -17.75
N ALA A 1148 -35.07 1.75 -18.74
CA ALA A 1148 -33.73 2.31 -18.72
C ALA A 1148 -33.83 3.83 -18.91
N ASN A 1149 -33.27 4.59 -17.98
CA ASN A 1149 -33.27 6.04 -18.04
C ASN A 1149 -32.04 6.52 -18.84
N PRO A 1150 -32.23 7.32 -19.91
CA PRO A 1150 -31.11 7.85 -20.69
C PRO A 1150 -30.25 8.86 -19.90
N LYS A 1151 -30.68 9.25 -18.69
CA LYS A 1151 -29.93 10.16 -17.82
C LYS A 1151 -29.21 9.41 -16.70
N SER A 1152 -27.94 9.78 -16.51
CA SER A 1152 -27.10 9.29 -15.41
C SER A 1152 -27.65 9.71 -14.05
N VAL A 1153 -27.38 8.87 -13.04
CA VAL A 1153 -27.64 9.18 -11.63
C VAL A 1153 -26.63 10.19 -11.07
N MET A 1154 -25.44 10.26 -11.67
CA MET A 1154 -24.46 11.26 -11.30
C MET A 1154 -25.03 12.64 -11.63
N PRO A 1155 -25.16 13.55 -10.66
CA PRO A 1155 -25.77 14.86 -10.92
C PRO A 1155 -24.96 15.67 -11.93
N ASP A 1156 -25.64 16.41 -12.80
CA ASP A 1156 -25.00 17.45 -13.61
C ASP A 1156 -24.51 18.58 -12.69
N GLY A 1157 -23.48 19.32 -13.13
CA GLY A 1157 -23.03 20.52 -12.42
C GLY A 1157 -22.34 20.25 -11.07
N LEU A 1158 -21.80 19.05 -10.86
CA LEU A 1158 -21.07 18.69 -9.63
C LEU A 1158 -19.89 19.61 -9.30
N LEU A 1159 -19.35 20.31 -10.32
CA LEU A 1159 -18.26 21.25 -10.17
C LEU A 1159 -18.73 22.71 -10.00
N ASP A 1160 -20.01 23.01 -10.21
CA ASP A 1160 -20.51 24.40 -10.28
C ASP A 1160 -20.46 25.13 -8.93
N LYS A 1161 -20.48 24.36 -7.83
CA LYS A 1161 -20.35 24.89 -6.45
C LYS A 1161 -18.90 24.97 -5.98
N LEU A 1162 -17.94 24.55 -6.80
CA LEU A 1162 -16.53 24.57 -6.47
C LEU A 1162 -15.86 25.75 -7.16
N SER A 1163 -15.01 26.48 -6.44
CA SER A 1163 -14.11 27.44 -7.07
C SER A 1163 -13.08 26.72 -7.96
N ASP A 1164 -12.52 27.41 -8.93
CA ASP A 1164 -11.46 26.88 -9.80
C ASP A 1164 -10.29 26.26 -9.00
N GLU A 1165 -9.96 26.82 -7.83
CA GLU A 1165 -8.94 26.30 -6.93
C GLU A 1165 -9.36 24.98 -6.25
N GLN A 1166 -10.62 24.87 -5.83
CA GLN A 1166 -11.17 23.62 -5.30
C GLN A 1166 -11.23 22.52 -6.38
N ILE A 1167 -11.54 22.87 -7.63
CA ILE A 1167 -11.52 21.94 -8.75
C ILE A 1167 -10.09 21.42 -8.99
N LYS A 1168 -9.08 22.31 -8.98
CA LYS A 1168 -7.65 21.90 -9.05
C LYS A 1168 -7.27 20.94 -7.92
N HIS A 1169 -7.72 21.19 -6.69
CA HIS A 1169 -7.48 20.30 -5.55
C HIS A 1169 -8.15 18.93 -5.71
N LEU A 1170 -9.42 18.89 -6.10
CA LEU A 1170 -10.17 17.66 -6.32
C LEU A 1170 -9.49 16.77 -7.37
N PHE A 1171 -9.14 17.35 -8.52
CA PHE A 1171 -8.47 16.62 -9.60
C PHE A 1171 -7.03 16.22 -9.25
N ALA A 1172 -6.32 16.98 -8.41
CA ALA A 1172 -5.04 16.53 -7.88
C ALA A 1172 -5.17 15.25 -7.04
N PHE A 1173 -6.23 15.11 -6.23
CA PHE A 1173 -6.47 13.87 -5.48
C PHE A 1173 -6.90 12.70 -6.37
N LEU A 1174 -7.81 12.96 -7.32
CA LEU A 1174 -8.25 11.95 -8.28
C LEU A 1174 -7.07 11.36 -9.04
N ARG A 1175 -5.94 12.05 -9.17
CA ARG A 1175 -4.74 11.59 -9.90
C ARG A 1175 -3.67 10.91 -9.05
N VAL A 1176 -3.86 10.78 -7.74
CA VAL A 1176 -2.89 10.05 -6.88
C VAL A 1176 -2.93 8.55 -7.20
N THR A 1177 -1.80 7.84 -7.16
CA THR A 1177 -1.72 6.39 -7.45
C THR A 1177 -1.86 5.50 -6.22
N GLN A 1178 -1.80 6.06 -5.00
CA GLN A 1178 -1.89 5.33 -3.73
C GLN A 1178 -2.81 6.02 -2.70
N PRO A 1179 -3.38 5.28 -1.72
CA PRO A 1179 -4.25 5.87 -0.70
C PRO A 1179 -3.52 6.96 0.08
N LEU A 1180 -4.04 8.19 -0.01
CA LEU A 1180 -3.61 9.23 0.90
C LEU A 1180 -4.11 8.90 2.30
N PRO A 1181 -3.35 9.26 3.33
CA PRO A 1181 -3.69 8.92 4.70
C PRO A 1181 -4.84 9.67 5.37
#